data_AF-A0A5N5HRG8-F1
#
_entry.id   AF-A0A5N5HRG8-F1
#
_cell.length_a   1.000
_cell.length_b   1.000
_cell.length_c   1.000
_cell.angle_alpha   90.00
_cell.angle_beta   90.00
_cell.angle_gamma   90.00
#
_symmetry.space_group_name_H-M   'P 1'
#
loop_
_entity.id
_entity.type
_entity.pdbx_description
1 polymer ?
#
loop_
_entity_poly.entity_id
_entity_poly.type
_entity_poly.pdbx_seq_one_letter_code
_entity_poly.pdbx_strand_id
1 'polypeptide(L)'
;MTSSLASNTVIHMERGRAPHDVVKAKLALKPAPVKSNQIPHAFHRSSHTTGAPEKKKNNLVDRSEYSYSPYYLRKTGEKENMGSQGSEGGGGGCSRKPRFLCLHGFRTNGEIMRKQVGKWPESVLENFDMVYLDAPFPAQGKSEVEGIFDPPYYEWFQFNKEFTEYTNFDKCLEYIEDYMIKQGPFDGLVGFSQGAIISAGLPGLQAKGVALTKVPKIKFLIIIGGAKFKSQAVADDAYSSSIQCPSLHFLGEMDFLKPYGLELLEHCEDASVIHHPKGHTVPRLDEKGLETMMSFIDKIQKILAEKDQHYSARSRRPMWSLARKTRKMTRLLILTQSLSSNPIPKPTISNAYTSFHIPPSSLSTSAFLQPVRSPAIRAFCSNPSGAAGVGSVHAAPSMQNPEDISYLTQREAAEIDEVLMGPLGFSVDQLMELAGLSVATSIAEVYKPSEYNRVLAICGPGNNGGDGLVAARHLHHFGYKPSVCYPRRTAKPLYAGLVTQLESLSVPFISVEDLPLDLSKDFDIIVDAMFGFSFHGSPRPPFDNLIQKLVCINKYDQTCEKSSVIVSIDIPSGWHVEGDGGVEGIKPDMLVSLTAPKLCAKKFFGPHHFLGGRFVPPSIADKYKLRLPPYPGTSMCVRIGRPPQVDISALRENYISPEFLEEQVEADPFDQFRKWFDDVVAAGLREPNAMALSTAAKNGKISSRMVLLKGFDKNGFVWYTNYESRKAHELSENPHASLLFYWDSLNRQVRVEGSVQKVSDEESDQYFHSRPRGSQIGAIVSKQSTVVPGRHVLYDQYKELEEKFSDGSLIPKPKNWGGYRLKPEMFEFWQGQKSRLHDRLRYSPEEINGQQVWKIERLAP
;
A
#
# COMPACT_ATOMS: atom_id res chain seq x y z
N MET A 1 -46.38 51.82 3.07
CA MET A 1 -47.29 52.36 4.11
C MET A 1 -47.55 51.24 5.11
N THR A 2 -47.66 51.56 6.41
CA THR A 2 -47.92 50.64 7.57
C THR A 2 -46.96 49.44 7.70
N SER A 3 -45.99 49.29 8.63
CA SER A 3 -45.92 49.53 10.10
C SER A 3 -47.06 48.86 10.87
N SER A 4 -46.89 48.13 11.98
CA SER A 4 -45.86 48.12 13.06
C SER A 4 -45.82 46.72 13.75
N LEU A 5 -44.66 46.12 14.08
CA LEU A 5 -43.92 46.14 15.37
C LEU A 5 -44.61 45.59 16.65
N ALA A 6 -43.87 44.72 17.35
CA ALA A 6 -43.76 44.53 18.82
C ALA A 6 -44.96 43.94 19.61
N SER A 7 -44.80 43.32 20.81
CA SER A 7 -43.68 42.63 21.50
C SER A 7 -44.20 41.99 22.81
N ASN A 8 -43.52 40.94 23.33
CA ASN A 8 -43.44 40.47 24.73
C ASN A 8 -44.75 40.21 25.54
N THR A 9 -44.88 39.13 26.32
CA THR A 9 -44.21 38.95 27.63
C THR A 9 -44.47 37.55 28.23
N VAL A 10 -43.56 37.07 29.08
CA VAL A 10 -43.56 35.76 29.78
C VAL A 10 -44.34 35.79 31.10
N ILE A 11 -45.09 34.72 31.44
CA ILE A 11 -45.34 34.28 32.83
C ILE A 11 -45.29 32.74 32.90
N HIS A 12 -44.78 32.19 34.01
CA HIS A 12 -44.48 30.77 34.26
C HIS A 12 -45.33 30.20 35.42
N MET A 13 -45.29 28.87 35.58
CA MET A 13 -45.61 28.04 36.79
C MET A 13 -46.99 27.36 36.96
N GLU A 14 -46.95 26.04 36.75
CA GLU A 14 -47.24 24.94 37.70
C GLU A 14 -48.59 24.76 38.44
N ARG A 15 -49.13 23.54 38.28
CA ARG A 15 -49.73 22.58 39.25
C ARG A 15 -50.03 21.29 38.43
N GLY A 16 -49.98 20.04 38.90
CA GLY A 16 -49.59 19.38 40.16
C GLY A 16 -49.75 17.84 39.96
N ARG A 17 -49.09 16.97 40.73
CA ARG A 17 -49.03 15.50 40.47
C ARG A 17 -49.91 14.64 41.39
N ALA A 18 -50.52 13.60 40.78
CA ALA A 18 -50.71 12.21 41.29
C ALA A 18 -51.60 12.01 42.55
N PRO A 19 -51.86 10.76 43.06
CA PRO A 19 -51.53 9.41 42.53
C PRO A 19 -52.69 8.37 42.56
N HIS A 20 -52.49 7.15 42.03
CA HIS A 20 -52.58 5.86 42.78
C HIS A 20 -52.36 4.61 41.89
N ASP A 21 -51.99 3.50 42.53
CA ASP A 21 -51.36 2.30 41.94
C ASP A 21 -52.27 1.05 41.78
N VAL A 22 -51.68 -0.01 41.20
CA VAL A 22 -51.96 -1.46 41.36
C VAL A 22 -53.03 -2.09 40.44
N VAL A 23 -52.59 -3.03 39.57
CA VAL A 23 -52.86 -4.49 39.64
C VAL A 23 -52.07 -5.24 38.55
N LYS A 24 -51.54 -6.42 38.90
CA LYS A 24 -50.85 -7.37 37.99
C LYS A 24 -51.85 -8.32 37.31
N ALA A 25 -51.59 -8.72 36.07
CA ALA A 25 -51.96 -10.05 35.57
C ALA A 25 -50.98 -10.54 34.48
N LYS A 26 -50.40 -11.73 34.66
CA LYS A 26 -49.78 -12.52 33.59
C LYS A 26 -50.81 -13.54 33.10
N LEU A 27 -50.86 -13.81 31.81
CA LEU A 27 -51.21 -15.13 31.27
C LEU A 27 -50.64 -15.29 29.86
N ALA A 28 -50.22 -16.50 29.54
CA ALA A 28 -49.62 -16.86 28.26
C ALA A 28 -50.46 -17.98 27.61
N LEU A 29 -50.54 -17.98 26.27
CA LEU A 29 -50.31 -19.15 25.41
C LEU A 29 -50.50 -18.80 23.91
N LYS A 30 -49.85 -19.60 23.06
CA LYS A 30 -49.68 -19.56 21.59
C LYS A 30 -50.79 -20.37 20.87
N PRO A 31 -50.80 -20.55 19.52
CA PRO A 31 -50.43 -19.69 18.36
C PRO A 31 -51.40 -19.79 17.14
N ALA A 32 -50.98 -19.20 15.99
CA ALA A 32 -51.21 -19.58 14.58
C ALA A 32 -52.27 -18.81 13.75
N PRO A 33 -52.17 -18.74 12.40
CA PRO A 33 -51.03 -18.98 11.49
C PRO A 33 -50.70 -17.84 10.49
N VAL A 34 -49.67 -18.06 9.67
CA VAL A 34 -49.06 -17.16 8.66
C VAL A 34 -49.89 -17.02 7.37
N LYS A 35 -49.80 -15.86 6.69
CA LYS A 35 -49.77 -15.78 5.22
C LYS A 35 -48.91 -14.61 4.70
N SER A 36 -48.26 -14.85 3.55
CA SER A 36 -47.25 -14.01 2.89
C SER A 36 -47.83 -12.89 2.04
N ASN A 37 -47.13 -11.76 1.91
CA ASN A 37 -47.39 -10.74 0.89
C ASN A 37 -46.20 -10.59 -0.08
N GLN A 38 -46.52 -10.35 -1.35
CA GLN A 38 -45.58 -10.23 -2.47
C GLN A 38 -45.10 -8.78 -2.68
N ILE A 39 -43.97 -8.63 -3.38
CA ILE A 39 -43.40 -7.36 -3.82
C ILE A 39 -43.98 -7.00 -5.21
N PRO A 40 -44.33 -5.73 -5.51
CA PRO A 40 -45.00 -5.36 -6.75
C PRO A 40 -44.07 -5.16 -7.95
N HIS A 41 -44.58 -5.51 -9.14
CA HIS A 41 -44.01 -5.13 -10.44
C HIS A 41 -44.56 -3.79 -10.95
N ALA A 42 -43.77 -3.08 -11.77
CA ALA A 42 -44.26 -2.06 -12.71
C ALA A 42 -43.58 -2.25 -14.08
N PHE A 43 -44.32 -1.94 -15.16
CA PHE A 43 -44.00 -2.26 -16.56
C PHE A 43 -43.49 -1.04 -17.36
N HIS A 44 -42.75 -1.27 -18.45
CA HIS A 44 -43.26 -0.93 -19.79
C HIS A 44 -42.59 -1.76 -20.90
N ARG A 45 -43.25 -1.79 -22.07
CA ARG A 45 -43.08 -2.81 -23.13
C ARG A 45 -43.34 -2.19 -24.51
N SER A 46 -42.60 -2.64 -25.53
CA SER A 46 -42.95 -2.64 -26.97
C SER A 46 -42.21 -3.84 -27.61
N SER A 47 -42.83 -4.86 -28.22
CA SER A 47 -43.59 -4.92 -29.49
C SER A 47 -42.73 -4.52 -30.70
N HIS A 48 -42.46 -5.32 -31.73
CA HIS A 48 -42.81 -6.71 -32.11
C HIS A 48 -41.50 -7.47 -32.53
N THR A 49 -41.41 -8.66 -33.17
CA THR A 49 -42.34 -9.54 -33.92
C THR A 49 -41.87 -11.01 -33.86
N THR A 50 -42.47 -11.93 -34.63
CA THR A 50 -42.19 -13.38 -34.71
C THR A 50 -41.27 -13.78 -35.87
N GLY A 51 -40.45 -14.82 -35.70
CA GLY A 51 -39.79 -15.53 -36.81
C GLY A 51 -38.83 -16.63 -36.37
N ALA A 52 -39.09 -17.87 -36.78
CA ALA A 52 -38.23 -19.05 -36.63
C ALA A 52 -38.39 -19.96 -37.88
N PRO A 53 -37.63 -21.05 -38.03
CA PRO A 53 -36.17 -21.08 -38.20
C PRO A 53 -35.76 -21.85 -39.48
N GLU A 54 -34.53 -21.68 -40.00
CA GLU A 54 -33.99 -22.57 -41.04
C GLU A 54 -32.59 -23.12 -40.71
N LYS A 55 -32.40 -24.41 -41.06
CA LYS A 55 -31.14 -25.15 -40.95
C LYS A 55 -30.44 -25.24 -42.31
N LYS A 56 -29.13 -25.00 -42.36
CA LYS A 56 -28.15 -25.60 -43.30
C LYS A 56 -26.76 -25.50 -42.64
N LYS A 57 -26.22 -26.60 -42.13
CA LYS A 57 -25.32 -27.57 -42.81
C LYS A 57 -23.96 -26.99 -43.23
N ASN A 58 -22.95 -27.40 -42.45
CA ASN A 58 -21.54 -27.68 -42.75
C ASN A 58 -20.80 -26.81 -43.77
N ASN A 59 -19.63 -26.30 -43.34
CA ASN A 59 -18.38 -26.62 -44.03
C ASN A 59 -17.23 -26.77 -43.02
N LEU A 60 -16.31 -27.70 -43.29
CA LEU A 60 -15.03 -27.81 -42.59
C LEU A 60 -14.08 -26.72 -43.10
N VAL A 61 -13.34 -26.05 -42.21
CA VAL A 61 -11.97 -25.55 -42.46
C VAL A 61 -11.18 -25.58 -41.14
N ASP A 62 -10.21 -26.49 -41.14
CA ASP A 62 -8.84 -26.41 -40.61
C ASP A 62 -8.49 -26.13 -39.13
N ARG A 63 -7.37 -26.74 -38.72
CA ARG A 63 -6.67 -26.56 -37.44
C ARG A 63 -5.50 -25.59 -37.63
N SER A 64 -5.55 -24.41 -37.02
CA SER A 64 -4.35 -23.57 -36.86
C SER A 64 -4.30 -22.93 -35.46
N GLU A 65 -3.48 -23.54 -34.61
CA GLU A 65 -2.73 -22.96 -33.48
C GLU A 65 -3.16 -21.59 -32.93
N TYR A 66 -3.90 -21.61 -31.81
CA TYR A 66 -3.87 -20.49 -30.86
C TYR A 66 -2.64 -20.63 -29.95
N SER A 67 -1.52 -20.06 -30.40
CA SER A 67 -0.31 -19.90 -29.59
C SER A 67 -0.53 -18.87 -28.48
N TYR A 68 -0.80 -19.33 -27.26
CA TYR A 68 -0.75 -18.49 -26.06
C TYR A 68 0.66 -18.52 -25.45
N SER A 69 1.36 -17.38 -25.51
CA SER A 69 2.70 -17.20 -24.94
C SER A 69 2.65 -17.20 -23.39
N PRO A 70 3.41 -18.07 -22.69
CA PRO A 70 3.33 -18.19 -21.24
C PRO A 70 4.50 -17.47 -20.53
N TYR A 71 4.20 -16.38 -19.83
CA TYR A 71 5.10 -15.79 -18.83
C TYR A 71 4.42 -15.67 -17.47
N TYR A 72 4.76 -16.60 -16.56
CA TYR A 72 4.94 -16.45 -15.11
C TYR A 72 5.00 -17.86 -14.50
N LEU A 73 6.21 -18.34 -14.22
CA LEU A 73 6.47 -19.68 -13.66
C LEU A 73 7.89 -19.75 -13.06
N ARG A 74 8.12 -19.18 -11.86
CA ARG A 74 9.43 -19.25 -11.18
C ARG A 74 9.43 -20.37 -10.14
N LYS A 75 10.35 -21.32 -10.32
CA LYS A 75 10.69 -22.32 -9.29
C LYS A 75 11.38 -21.63 -8.11
N THR A 76 10.97 -21.92 -6.89
CA THR A 76 11.74 -21.64 -5.67
C THR A 76 12.56 -22.87 -5.28
N GLY A 77 13.82 -22.69 -4.87
CA GLY A 77 14.71 -23.82 -4.60
C GLY A 77 16.15 -23.47 -4.26
N GLU A 78 16.38 -22.81 -3.14
CA GLU A 78 17.68 -22.65 -2.47
C GLU A 78 17.44 -22.98 -0.98
N LYS A 79 18.11 -23.94 -0.33
CA LYS A 79 19.54 -24.11 -0.03
C LYS A 79 20.11 -23.04 0.89
N GLU A 80 19.74 -23.13 2.16
CA GLU A 80 20.46 -22.51 3.27
C GLU A 80 21.87 -23.09 3.43
N ASN A 81 22.81 -22.29 3.94
CA ASN A 81 24.14 -22.75 4.33
C ASN A 81 24.49 -22.18 5.72
N MET A 82 25.20 -22.96 6.54
CA MET A 82 25.31 -22.74 7.98
C MET A 82 26.22 -21.58 8.40
N GLY A 83 25.82 -20.86 9.44
CA GLY A 83 26.68 -19.98 10.27
C GLY A 83 26.37 -20.19 11.75
N SER A 84 27.37 -20.55 12.56
CA SER A 84 27.18 -21.07 13.93
C SER A 84 27.40 -20.02 15.03
N GLN A 85 26.45 -19.91 15.97
CA GLN A 85 26.68 -19.59 17.39
C GLN A 85 25.51 -20.19 18.20
N GLY A 86 25.75 -20.63 19.44
CA GLY A 86 24.92 -21.68 20.07
C GLY A 86 24.18 -21.32 21.37
N SER A 87 23.35 -22.29 21.79
CA SER A 87 22.67 -22.45 23.11
C SER A 87 21.63 -21.37 23.49
N GLU A 88 20.39 -21.66 23.94
CA GLU A 88 19.81 -22.90 24.50
C GLU A 88 18.35 -23.22 24.06
N GLY A 89 18.03 -24.52 23.99
CA GLY A 89 16.75 -25.13 24.40
C GLY A 89 15.39 -24.53 24.04
N GLY A 90 14.84 -24.85 22.86
CA GLY A 90 13.40 -24.65 22.56
C GLY A 90 12.95 -25.36 21.27
N GLY A 91 12.44 -26.59 21.38
CA GLY A 91 12.06 -27.40 20.21
C GLY A 91 10.70 -27.03 19.61
N GLY A 92 10.69 -26.18 18.56
CA GLY A 92 9.52 -25.91 17.73
C GLY A 92 9.86 -26.08 16.25
N GLY A 93 9.26 -27.07 15.57
CA GLY A 93 9.45 -27.26 14.15
C GLY A 93 8.70 -26.21 13.34
N CYS A 94 9.40 -25.41 12.53
CA CYS A 94 8.77 -24.42 11.66
C CYS A 94 8.00 -25.13 10.53
N SER A 95 6.67 -25.23 10.67
CA SER A 95 5.80 -25.74 9.61
C SER A 95 5.59 -24.67 8.54
N ARG A 96 5.73 -25.04 7.26
CA ARG A 96 5.42 -24.14 6.14
C ARG A 96 3.98 -23.59 6.27
N LYS A 97 3.78 -22.32 5.92
CA LYS A 97 2.43 -21.73 5.89
C LYS A 97 1.56 -22.46 4.85
N PRO A 98 0.28 -22.77 5.16
CA PRO A 98 -0.67 -23.30 4.19
C PRO A 98 -0.91 -22.28 3.07
N ARG A 99 -0.82 -22.75 1.81
CA ARG A 99 -0.88 -21.88 0.63
C ARG A 99 -2.28 -21.88 0.00
N PHE A 100 -2.87 -20.71 -0.16
CA PHE A 100 -4.23 -20.54 -0.65
C PHE A 100 -4.28 -19.71 -1.93
N LEU A 101 -5.09 -20.16 -2.89
CA LEU A 101 -5.45 -19.38 -4.08
C LEU A 101 -6.76 -18.62 -3.82
N CYS A 102 -6.73 -17.29 -3.94
CA CYS A 102 -7.84 -16.40 -3.63
C CYS A 102 -8.57 -15.98 -4.92
N LEU A 103 -9.82 -16.42 -5.06
CA LEU A 103 -10.71 -16.11 -6.18
C LEU A 103 -11.67 -14.97 -5.81
N HIS A 104 -11.60 -13.86 -6.53
CA HIS A 104 -12.37 -12.64 -6.23
C HIS A 104 -13.86 -12.72 -6.62
N GLY A 105 -14.63 -11.70 -6.24
CA GLY A 105 -16.07 -11.63 -6.50
C GLY A 105 -16.46 -11.26 -7.94
N PHE A 106 -17.77 -11.23 -8.21
CA PHE A 106 -18.30 -10.84 -9.52
C PHE A 106 -17.94 -9.37 -9.82
N ARG A 107 -17.33 -9.11 -10.97
CA ARG A 107 -16.90 -7.76 -11.41
C ARG A 107 -15.99 -7.04 -10.42
N THR A 108 -15.08 -7.77 -9.79
CA THR A 108 -13.97 -7.21 -9.01
C THR A 108 -12.63 -7.62 -9.64
N ASN A 109 -11.53 -7.54 -8.89
CA ASN A 109 -10.22 -8.07 -9.27
C ASN A 109 -9.51 -8.63 -8.02
N GLY A 110 -8.38 -9.30 -8.20
CA GLY A 110 -7.58 -9.91 -7.13
C GLY A 110 -7.05 -8.89 -6.13
N GLU A 111 -6.74 -7.67 -6.57
CA GLU A 111 -6.29 -6.59 -5.68
C GLU A 111 -7.41 -6.05 -4.78
N ILE A 112 -8.64 -5.99 -5.28
CA ILE A 112 -9.83 -5.69 -4.48
C ILE A 112 -10.07 -6.81 -3.46
N MET A 113 -9.90 -8.08 -3.86
CA MET A 113 -9.96 -9.21 -2.92
C MET A 113 -8.86 -9.13 -1.86
N ARG A 114 -7.62 -8.73 -2.21
CA ARG A 114 -6.53 -8.48 -1.26
C ARG A 114 -6.90 -7.42 -0.23
N LYS A 115 -7.40 -6.26 -0.67
CA LYS A 115 -7.87 -5.18 0.22
C LYS A 115 -9.07 -5.58 1.07
N GLN A 116 -9.92 -6.48 0.56
CA GLN A 116 -11.10 -6.97 1.28
C GLN A 116 -10.74 -8.00 2.36
N VAL A 117 -9.83 -8.94 2.07
CA VAL A 117 -9.31 -9.93 3.03
C VAL A 117 -8.38 -9.27 4.05
N GLY A 118 -7.63 -8.23 3.65
CA GLY A 118 -6.82 -7.38 4.54
C GLY A 118 -7.61 -6.61 5.63
N LYS A 119 -8.94 -6.81 5.72
CA LYS A 119 -9.75 -6.38 6.87
C LYS A 119 -9.63 -7.32 8.08
N TRP A 120 -9.09 -8.52 7.90
CA TRP A 120 -8.85 -9.48 8.99
C TRP A 120 -7.60 -9.10 9.79
N PRO A 121 -7.49 -9.47 11.08
CA PRO A 121 -6.32 -9.19 11.89
C PRO A 121 -5.05 -9.80 11.32
N GLU A 122 -3.91 -9.16 11.56
CA GLU A 122 -2.59 -9.67 11.14
C GLU A 122 -2.31 -11.07 11.70
N SER A 123 -2.73 -11.35 12.94
CA SER A 123 -2.68 -12.69 13.55
C SER A 123 -3.43 -13.79 12.78
N VAL A 124 -4.39 -13.43 11.93
CA VAL A 124 -5.03 -14.36 10.97
C VAL A 124 -4.23 -14.42 9.67
N LEU A 125 -3.87 -13.26 9.11
CA LEU A 125 -3.21 -13.16 7.81
C LEU A 125 -1.82 -13.81 7.80
N GLU A 126 -1.05 -13.67 8.88
CA GLU A 126 0.28 -14.28 9.03
C GLU A 126 0.24 -15.81 9.02
N ASN A 127 -0.90 -16.44 9.27
CA ASN A 127 -1.04 -17.90 9.24
C ASN A 127 -1.22 -18.50 7.84
N PHE A 128 -1.29 -17.67 6.79
CA PHE A 128 -1.50 -18.12 5.41
C PHE A 128 -0.46 -17.56 4.44
N ASP A 129 -0.21 -18.28 3.34
CA ASP A 129 0.37 -17.71 2.12
C ASP A 129 -0.78 -17.53 1.10
N MET A 130 -1.21 -16.31 0.87
CA MET A 130 -2.39 -15.99 0.04
C MET A 130 -1.99 -15.40 -1.32
N VAL A 131 -2.35 -16.09 -2.40
CA VAL A 131 -2.10 -15.67 -3.78
C VAL A 131 -3.40 -15.21 -4.41
N TYR A 132 -3.47 -13.96 -4.82
CA TYR A 132 -4.69 -13.33 -5.38
C TYR A 132 -4.66 -13.37 -6.90
N LEU A 133 -5.70 -13.98 -7.51
CA LEU A 133 -5.79 -14.19 -8.95
C LEU A 133 -6.90 -13.34 -9.57
N ASP A 134 -6.57 -12.63 -10.64
CA ASP A 134 -7.55 -11.96 -11.51
C ASP A 134 -8.27 -12.99 -12.38
N ALA A 135 -9.59 -12.81 -12.55
CA ALA A 135 -10.39 -13.66 -13.42
C ALA A 135 -10.10 -13.39 -14.91
N PRO A 136 -10.22 -14.41 -15.80
CA PRO A 136 -9.73 -14.31 -17.17
C PRO A 136 -10.59 -13.45 -18.12
N PHE A 137 -11.81 -13.07 -17.75
CA PHE A 137 -12.71 -12.31 -18.64
C PHE A 137 -12.98 -10.91 -18.09
N PRO A 138 -12.80 -9.83 -18.89
CA PRO A 138 -13.23 -8.49 -18.50
C PRO A 138 -14.72 -8.43 -18.20
N ALA A 139 -15.11 -7.62 -17.20
CA ALA A 139 -16.49 -7.44 -16.81
C ALA A 139 -17.35 -6.87 -17.96
N GLN A 140 -18.49 -7.50 -18.23
CA GLN A 140 -19.40 -7.12 -19.33
C GLN A 140 -20.46 -6.09 -18.93
N GLY A 141 -20.24 -5.37 -17.83
CA GLY A 141 -21.15 -4.34 -17.36
C GLY A 141 -20.69 -3.71 -16.06
N LYS A 142 -21.54 -2.86 -15.47
CA LYS A 142 -21.22 -2.09 -14.27
C LYS A 142 -20.83 -2.99 -13.10
N SER A 143 -19.81 -2.57 -12.35
CA SER A 143 -19.44 -3.16 -11.06
C SER A 143 -20.12 -2.41 -9.91
N GLU A 144 -20.54 -3.14 -8.88
CA GLU A 144 -21.11 -2.55 -7.66
C GLU A 144 -20.07 -1.83 -6.79
N VAL A 145 -18.78 -2.12 -7.00
CA VAL A 145 -17.66 -1.46 -6.29
C VAL A 145 -17.07 -0.26 -7.04
N GLU A 146 -17.65 0.12 -8.18
CA GLU A 146 -17.22 1.25 -8.98
C GLU A 146 -17.40 2.59 -8.24
N GLY A 147 -16.32 3.38 -8.16
CA GLY A 147 -16.27 4.62 -7.38
C GLY A 147 -15.87 4.40 -5.91
N ILE A 148 -15.70 3.15 -5.48
CA ILE A 148 -15.09 2.77 -4.18
C ILE A 148 -13.70 2.16 -4.41
N PHE A 149 -13.55 1.38 -5.48
CA PHE A 149 -12.29 0.84 -5.97
C PHE A 149 -12.10 1.23 -7.44
N ASP A 150 -10.86 1.12 -7.93
CA ASP A 150 -10.51 1.43 -9.32
C ASP A 150 -10.59 0.18 -10.24
N PRO A 151 -10.99 0.34 -11.52
CA PRO A 151 -10.91 -0.71 -12.53
C PRO A 151 -9.45 -1.07 -12.89
N PRO A 152 -9.18 -2.19 -13.58
CA PRO A 152 -10.10 -3.08 -14.30
C PRO A 152 -10.91 -4.02 -13.39
N TYR A 153 -12.04 -4.50 -13.92
CA TYR A 153 -12.91 -5.49 -13.29
C TYR A 153 -13.04 -6.71 -14.19
N TYR A 154 -13.15 -7.88 -13.55
CA TYR A 154 -13.19 -9.17 -14.22
C TYR A 154 -14.34 -10.05 -13.70
N GLU A 155 -14.70 -11.04 -14.50
CA GLU A 155 -15.68 -12.08 -14.22
C GLU A 155 -15.02 -13.44 -14.49
N TRP A 156 -15.28 -14.43 -13.64
CA TRP A 156 -14.77 -15.79 -13.84
C TRP A 156 -15.46 -16.51 -14.99
N PHE A 157 -16.77 -16.29 -15.11
CA PHE A 157 -17.59 -16.76 -16.23
C PHE A 157 -18.84 -15.87 -16.34
N GLN A 158 -19.45 -15.82 -17.50
CA GLN A 158 -20.72 -15.12 -17.72
C GLN A 158 -21.90 -16.07 -17.49
N PHE A 159 -23.06 -15.55 -17.11
CA PHE A 159 -24.26 -16.34 -16.85
C PHE A 159 -25.54 -15.66 -17.38
N ASN A 160 -26.56 -16.46 -17.73
CA ASN A 160 -27.90 -15.95 -18.02
C ASN A 160 -28.60 -15.41 -16.76
N LYS A 161 -29.70 -14.65 -16.90
CA LYS A 161 -30.39 -14.02 -15.75
C LYS A 161 -30.88 -15.02 -14.70
N GLU A 162 -31.14 -16.25 -15.14
CA GLU A 162 -31.64 -17.37 -14.35
C GLU A 162 -30.50 -18.13 -13.63
N PHE A 163 -29.23 -17.83 -13.96
CA PHE A 163 -28.00 -18.49 -13.48
C PHE A 163 -27.91 -20.00 -13.81
N THR A 164 -28.67 -20.48 -14.79
CA THR A 164 -28.73 -21.88 -15.24
C THR A 164 -27.80 -22.20 -16.40
N GLU A 165 -27.36 -21.19 -17.15
CA GLU A 165 -26.47 -21.33 -18.31
C GLU A 165 -25.21 -20.50 -18.10
N TYR A 166 -24.03 -21.11 -18.31
CA TYR A 166 -22.74 -20.46 -18.15
C TYR A 166 -21.98 -20.37 -19.46
N THR A 167 -21.41 -19.20 -19.74
CA THR A 167 -20.57 -18.93 -20.89
C THR A 167 -19.12 -18.73 -20.44
N ASN A 168 -18.18 -19.34 -21.17
CA ASN A 168 -16.75 -19.43 -20.86
C ASN A 168 -16.39 -20.21 -19.57
N PHE A 169 -17.31 -21.02 -19.03
CA PHE A 169 -17.05 -21.77 -17.78
C PHE A 169 -15.88 -22.75 -17.90
N ASP A 170 -15.81 -23.56 -18.97
CA ASP A 170 -14.71 -24.52 -19.14
C ASP A 170 -13.36 -23.82 -19.23
N LYS A 171 -13.29 -22.70 -19.97
CA LYS A 171 -12.09 -21.85 -20.06
C LYS A 171 -11.68 -21.25 -18.71
N CYS A 172 -12.64 -20.98 -17.82
CA CYS A 172 -12.35 -20.58 -16.44
C CYS A 172 -11.67 -21.71 -15.66
N LEU A 173 -12.17 -22.94 -15.80
CA LEU A 173 -11.61 -24.11 -15.13
C LEU A 173 -10.20 -24.42 -15.66
N GLU A 174 -10.01 -24.35 -16.98
CA GLU A 174 -8.70 -24.45 -17.64
C GLU A 174 -7.74 -23.38 -17.12
N TYR A 175 -8.15 -22.12 -17.08
CA TYR A 175 -7.32 -21.01 -16.59
C TYR A 175 -6.88 -21.18 -15.12
N ILE A 176 -7.79 -21.63 -14.24
CA ILE A 176 -7.46 -21.92 -12.84
C ILE A 176 -6.52 -23.14 -12.75
N GLU A 177 -6.75 -24.21 -13.52
CA GLU A 177 -5.84 -25.37 -13.56
C GLU A 177 -4.44 -24.95 -14.00
N ASP A 178 -4.34 -24.21 -15.12
CA ASP A 178 -3.09 -23.70 -15.66
C ASP A 178 -2.35 -22.83 -14.65
N TYR A 179 -3.06 -21.94 -13.94
CA TYR A 179 -2.45 -21.13 -12.88
C TYR A 179 -1.99 -21.98 -11.70
N MET A 180 -2.76 -22.99 -11.28
CA MET A 180 -2.40 -23.91 -10.21
C MET A 180 -1.21 -24.83 -10.58
N ILE A 181 -1.05 -25.21 -11.85
CA ILE A 181 0.16 -25.87 -12.36
C ILE A 181 1.36 -24.91 -12.30
N LYS A 182 1.15 -23.65 -12.72
CA LYS A 182 2.22 -22.64 -12.87
C LYS A 182 2.72 -22.08 -11.53
N GLN A 183 1.84 -21.96 -10.54
CA GLN A 183 2.13 -21.24 -9.30
C GLN A 183 1.90 -22.08 -8.04
N GLY A 184 1.43 -23.32 -8.16
CA GLY A 184 1.23 -24.22 -7.04
C GLY A 184 2.52 -24.87 -6.49
N PRO A 185 2.41 -25.85 -5.58
CA PRO A 185 1.15 -26.43 -5.08
C PRO A 185 0.39 -25.47 -4.16
N PHE A 186 -0.94 -25.53 -4.24
CA PHE A 186 -1.85 -24.87 -3.31
C PHE A 186 -2.47 -25.93 -2.38
N ASP A 187 -2.63 -25.59 -1.10
CA ASP A 187 -3.31 -26.43 -0.12
C ASP A 187 -4.83 -26.18 -0.11
N GLY A 188 -5.28 -24.96 -0.43
CA GLY A 188 -6.71 -24.61 -0.39
C GLY A 188 -7.10 -23.45 -1.29
N LEU A 189 -8.40 -23.14 -1.28
CA LEU A 189 -8.99 -22.02 -2.00
C LEU A 189 -9.69 -21.06 -1.04
N VAL A 190 -9.56 -19.75 -1.26
CA VAL A 190 -10.42 -18.71 -0.67
C VAL A 190 -11.28 -18.15 -1.78
N GLY A 191 -12.59 -18.07 -1.61
CA GLY A 191 -13.48 -17.46 -2.60
C GLY A 191 -14.42 -16.44 -1.98
N PHE A 192 -14.67 -15.34 -2.70
CA PHE A 192 -15.76 -14.40 -2.39
C PHE A 192 -16.77 -14.37 -3.54
N SER A 193 -18.07 -14.36 -3.24
CA SER A 193 -19.14 -14.18 -4.24
C SER A 193 -19.04 -15.19 -5.41
N GLN A 194 -18.93 -14.77 -6.67
CA GLN A 194 -18.70 -15.67 -7.81
C GLN A 194 -17.47 -16.58 -7.62
N GLY A 195 -16.37 -16.06 -7.06
CA GLY A 195 -15.20 -16.87 -6.69
C GLY A 195 -15.50 -17.88 -5.58
N ALA A 196 -16.42 -17.58 -4.66
CA ALA A 196 -16.87 -18.52 -3.62
C ALA A 196 -17.69 -19.68 -4.20
N ILE A 197 -18.56 -19.42 -5.18
CA ILE A 197 -19.32 -20.45 -5.90
C ILE A 197 -18.37 -21.43 -6.60
N ILE A 198 -17.32 -20.90 -7.26
CA ILE A 198 -16.29 -21.71 -7.92
C ILE A 198 -15.49 -22.52 -6.90
N SER A 199 -14.92 -21.87 -5.88
CA SER A 199 -14.15 -22.54 -4.84
C SER A 199 -14.93 -23.68 -4.15
N ALA A 200 -16.24 -23.51 -3.98
CA ALA A 200 -17.11 -24.53 -3.39
C ALA A 200 -17.32 -25.76 -4.28
N GLY A 201 -17.51 -25.58 -5.59
CA GLY A 201 -17.75 -26.71 -6.51
C GLY A 201 -16.49 -27.41 -7.02
N LEU A 202 -15.34 -26.72 -7.06
CA LEU A 202 -14.08 -27.25 -7.60
C LEU A 202 -13.63 -28.59 -6.99
N PRO A 203 -13.74 -28.87 -5.67
CA PRO A 203 -13.37 -30.18 -5.12
C PRO A 203 -14.20 -31.35 -5.67
N GLY A 204 -15.50 -31.15 -5.91
CA GLY A 204 -16.37 -32.17 -6.50
C GLY A 204 -16.09 -32.39 -7.98
N LEU A 205 -15.95 -31.29 -8.74
CA LEU A 205 -15.50 -31.35 -10.14
C LEU A 205 -14.13 -32.04 -10.27
N GLN A 206 -13.22 -31.83 -9.31
CA GLN A 206 -11.93 -32.52 -9.24
C GLN A 206 -12.07 -34.01 -8.87
N ALA A 207 -12.99 -34.36 -7.96
CA ALA A 207 -13.27 -35.75 -7.63
C ALA A 207 -13.88 -36.54 -8.80
N LYS A 208 -14.65 -35.87 -9.68
CA LYS A 208 -15.18 -36.42 -10.94
C LYS A 208 -14.18 -36.46 -12.09
N GLY A 209 -13.07 -35.73 -12.00
CA GLY A 209 -12.11 -35.57 -13.09
C GLY A 209 -12.56 -34.59 -14.19
N VAL A 210 -13.48 -33.68 -13.88
CA VAL A 210 -13.97 -32.62 -14.78
C VAL A 210 -13.09 -31.37 -14.74
N ALA A 211 -12.53 -31.03 -13.57
CA ALA A 211 -11.65 -29.88 -13.37
C ALA A 211 -10.42 -30.26 -12.54
N LEU A 212 -9.34 -29.47 -12.62
CA LEU A 212 -8.16 -29.61 -11.75
C LEU A 212 -7.53 -31.02 -11.69
N THR A 213 -7.66 -31.76 -12.80
CA THR A 213 -7.13 -33.11 -13.02
C THR A 213 -5.61 -33.19 -12.94
N LYS A 214 -4.91 -32.09 -13.25
CA LYS A 214 -3.43 -32.03 -13.35
C LYS A 214 -2.74 -31.49 -12.10
N VAL A 215 -3.50 -31.13 -11.05
CA VAL A 215 -2.97 -30.49 -9.83
C VAL A 215 -3.33 -31.28 -8.57
N PRO A 216 -2.62 -31.08 -7.44
CA PRO A 216 -2.95 -31.74 -6.18
C PRO A 216 -4.40 -31.51 -5.74
N LYS A 217 -4.95 -32.44 -4.96
CA LYS A 217 -6.29 -32.29 -4.38
C LYS A 217 -6.38 -31.04 -3.49
N ILE A 218 -7.43 -30.25 -3.68
CA ILE A 218 -7.80 -29.17 -2.75
C ILE A 218 -8.04 -29.78 -1.37
N LYS A 219 -7.34 -29.26 -0.34
CA LYS A 219 -7.39 -29.80 1.03
C LYS A 219 -8.29 -28.98 1.96
N PHE A 220 -8.46 -27.68 1.67
CA PHE A 220 -9.19 -26.74 2.53
C PHE A 220 -9.93 -25.68 1.71
N LEU A 221 -11.03 -25.17 2.25
CA LEU A 221 -11.80 -24.08 1.65
C LEU A 221 -12.08 -22.94 2.65
N ILE A 222 -12.07 -21.70 2.17
CA ILE A 222 -12.68 -20.55 2.85
C ILE A 222 -13.67 -19.90 1.88
N ILE A 223 -14.96 -19.95 2.21
CA ILE A 223 -16.09 -19.59 1.34
C ILE A 223 -16.79 -18.36 1.93
N ILE A 224 -16.81 -17.25 1.19
CA ILE A 224 -17.36 -15.98 1.66
C ILE A 224 -18.53 -15.57 0.77
N GLY A 225 -19.76 -15.64 1.28
CA GLY A 225 -20.97 -15.40 0.48
C GLY A 225 -21.05 -16.35 -0.73
N GLY A 226 -20.86 -17.65 -0.48
CA GLY A 226 -20.94 -18.69 -1.50
C GLY A 226 -22.35 -19.27 -1.70
N ALA A 227 -22.51 -20.02 -2.79
CA ALA A 227 -23.73 -20.75 -3.14
C ALA A 227 -23.35 -21.96 -4.02
N LYS A 228 -24.27 -22.90 -4.21
CA LYS A 228 -24.13 -23.96 -5.22
C LYS A 228 -24.27 -23.41 -6.64
N PHE A 229 -23.62 -24.04 -7.61
CA PHE A 229 -23.97 -23.87 -9.02
C PHE A 229 -25.46 -24.17 -9.27
N LYS A 230 -26.10 -23.32 -10.08
CA LYS A 230 -27.52 -23.44 -10.50
C LYS A 230 -27.71 -24.09 -11.88
N SER A 231 -26.63 -24.23 -12.66
CA SER A 231 -26.67 -25.06 -13.88
C SER A 231 -26.70 -26.53 -13.48
N GLN A 232 -27.75 -27.26 -13.84
CA GLN A 232 -27.96 -28.64 -13.40
C GLN A 232 -26.76 -29.54 -13.76
N ALA A 233 -26.27 -29.46 -15.00
CA ALA A 233 -25.12 -30.26 -15.45
C ALA A 233 -23.86 -30.03 -14.59
N VAL A 234 -23.54 -28.76 -14.30
CA VAL A 234 -22.39 -28.42 -13.45
C VAL A 234 -22.63 -28.83 -11.99
N ALA A 235 -23.87 -28.69 -11.49
CA ALA A 235 -24.23 -29.06 -10.13
C ALA A 235 -24.19 -30.59 -9.90
N ASP A 236 -24.60 -31.38 -10.89
CA ASP A 236 -24.55 -32.84 -10.84
C ASP A 236 -23.10 -33.33 -10.73
N ASP A 237 -22.17 -32.74 -11.48
CA ASP A 237 -20.74 -33.08 -11.34
C ASP A 237 -20.12 -32.51 -10.06
N ALA A 238 -20.43 -31.26 -9.69
CA ALA A 238 -19.82 -30.59 -8.53
C ALA A 238 -20.32 -31.10 -7.16
N TYR A 239 -21.54 -31.64 -7.07
CA TYR A 239 -22.19 -31.95 -5.79
C TYR A 239 -22.84 -33.34 -5.70
N SER A 240 -22.61 -34.25 -6.66
CA SER A 240 -23.07 -35.66 -6.54
C SER A 240 -22.32 -36.48 -5.48
N SER A 241 -21.31 -35.89 -4.83
CA SER A 241 -20.73 -36.35 -3.57
C SER A 241 -20.46 -35.15 -2.67
N SER A 242 -20.58 -35.32 -1.36
CA SER A 242 -20.30 -34.26 -0.39
C SER A 242 -18.84 -33.76 -0.47
N ILE A 243 -18.65 -32.49 -0.15
CA ILE A 243 -17.36 -31.81 -0.06
C ILE A 243 -16.65 -32.31 1.20
N GLN A 244 -15.64 -33.15 1.02
CA GLN A 244 -14.91 -33.84 2.10
C GLN A 244 -13.78 -33.03 2.75
N CYS A 245 -13.38 -31.92 2.13
CA CYS A 245 -12.31 -31.07 2.67
C CYS A 245 -12.85 -30.12 3.75
N PRO A 246 -12.12 -29.90 4.87
CA PRO A 246 -12.50 -28.92 5.87
C PRO A 246 -12.71 -27.54 5.26
N SER A 247 -13.83 -26.91 5.62
CA SER A 247 -14.29 -25.66 5.04
C SER A 247 -14.71 -24.65 6.10
N LEU A 248 -14.42 -23.37 5.87
CA LEU A 248 -14.86 -22.25 6.69
C LEU A 248 -15.78 -21.34 5.89
N HIS A 249 -17.03 -21.19 6.32
CA HIS A 249 -18.05 -20.43 5.59
C HIS A 249 -18.41 -19.15 6.33
N PHE A 250 -18.40 -18.03 5.62
CA PHE A 250 -18.88 -16.74 6.12
C PHE A 250 -20.30 -16.47 5.60
N LEU A 251 -21.24 -16.36 6.52
CA LEU A 251 -22.65 -16.08 6.23
C LEU A 251 -23.05 -14.70 6.78
N GLY A 252 -23.35 -13.78 5.87
CA GLY A 252 -23.88 -12.47 6.22
C GLY A 252 -25.36 -12.54 6.55
N GLU A 253 -25.76 -12.07 7.73
CA GLU A 253 -27.17 -12.02 8.14
C GLU A 253 -28.05 -11.18 7.20
N MET A 254 -27.45 -10.23 6.49
CA MET A 254 -28.09 -9.38 5.49
C MET A 254 -27.64 -9.71 4.05
N ASP A 255 -26.91 -10.82 3.84
CA ASP A 255 -26.44 -11.23 2.51
C ASP A 255 -27.57 -11.95 1.75
N PHE A 256 -27.87 -11.51 0.53
CA PHE A 256 -28.86 -12.12 -0.34
C PHE A 256 -28.50 -13.55 -0.76
N LEU A 257 -27.21 -13.94 -0.67
CA LEU A 257 -26.77 -15.31 -0.89
C LEU A 257 -26.90 -16.23 0.33
N LYS A 258 -27.15 -15.71 1.54
CA LYS A 258 -27.21 -16.52 2.78
C LYS A 258 -28.11 -17.78 2.68
N PRO A 259 -29.33 -17.74 2.10
CA PRO A 259 -30.15 -18.95 1.97
C PRO A 259 -29.49 -20.04 1.11
N TYR A 260 -28.76 -19.66 0.06
CA TYR A 260 -28.06 -20.58 -0.83
C TYR A 260 -26.70 -21.04 -0.25
N GLY A 261 -26.08 -20.22 0.60
CA GLY A 261 -24.92 -20.61 1.40
C GLY A 261 -25.28 -21.65 2.48
N LEU A 262 -26.49 -21.58 3.04
CA LEU A 262 -27.03 -22.62 3.93
C LEU A 262 -27.30 -23.93 3.16
N GLU A 263 -27.86 -23.89 1.95
CA GLU A 263 -28.02 -25.08 1.09
C GLU A 263 -26.66 -25.72 0.73
N LEU A 264 -25.63 -24.89 0.46
CA LEU A 264 -24.27 -25.36 0.20
C LEU A 264 -23.68 -26.08 1.42
N LEU A 265 -23.91 -25.59 2.63
CA LEU A 265 -23.41 -26.21 3.87
C LEU A 265 -23.94 -27.63 4.08
N GLU A 266 -25.16 -27.96 3.64
CA GLU A 266 -25.70 -29.31 3.70
C GLU A 266 -24.88 -30.34 2.89
N HIS A 267 -24.04 -29.86 1.97
CA HIS A 267 -23.17 -30.67 1.12
C HIS A 267 -21.72 -30.68 1.60
N CYS A 268 -21.38 -30.06 2.75
CA CYS A 268 -20.04 -30.08 3.34
C CYS A 268 -19.98 -31.06 4.52
N GLU A 269 -19.06 -32.05 4.47
CA GLU A 269 -18.89 -33.02 5.57
C GLU A 269 -18.24 -32.40 6.82
N ASP A 270 -17.39 -31.39 6.61
CA ASP A 270 -16.59 -30.73 7.64
C ASP A 270 -16.61 -29.21 7.42
N ALA A 271 -17.54 -28.53 8.09
CA ALA A 271 -17.78 -27.10 7.95
C ALA A 271 -17.80 -26.37 9.29
N SER A 272 -17.00 -25.31 9.39
CA SER A 272 -17.11 -24.25 10.41
C SER A 272 -17.81 -23.03 9.81
N VAL A 273 -18.58 -22.28 10.61
CA VAL A 273 -19.39 -21.15 10.13
C VAL A 273 -19.18 -19.90 10.97
N ILE A 274 -18.85 -18.79 10.30
CA ILE A 274 -18.78 -17.45 10.87
C ILE A 274 -20.00 -16.66 10.40
N HIS A 275 -20.87 -16.31 11.34
CA HIS A 275 -22.00 -15.41 11.10
C HIS A 275 -21.56 -13.96 11.28
N HIS A 276 -22.02 -13.04 10.43
CA HIS A 276 -21.72 -11.61 10.57
C HIS A 276 -22.92 -10.72 10.22
N PRO A 277 -23.12 -9.56 10.88
CA PRO A 277 -24.32 -8.71 10.71
C PRO A 277 -24.33 -7.87 9.42
N LYS A 278 -23.47 -8.17 8.44
CA LYS A 278 -23.33 -7.36 7.21
C LYS A 278 -23.99 -8.05 6.02
N GLY A 279 -24.19 -7.28 4.95
CA GLY A 279 -24.61 -7.79 3.65
C GLY A 279 -23.47 -8.46 2.89
N HIS A 280 -23.61 -8.53 1.57
CA HIS A 280 -22.69 -9.20 0.65
C HIS A 280 -21.30 -8.52 0.61
N THR A 281 -20.39 -8.94 1.48
CA THR A 281 -19.03 -8.38 1.62
C THR A 281 -18.12 -9.31 2.39
N VAL A 282 -16.80 -9.24 2.16
CA VAL A 282 -15.81 -9.81 3.10
C VAL A 282 -15.87 -9.02 4.42
N PRO A 283 -16.24 -9.64 5.54
CA PRO A 283 -16.44 -8.95 6.81
C PRO A 283 -15.12 -8.77 7.58
N ARG A 284 -15.11 -7.82 8.52
CA ARG A 284 -14.18 -7.88 9.66
C ARG A 284 -14.61 -9.01 10.60
N LEU A 285 -13.66 -9.66 11.25
CA LEU A 285 -13.94 -10.63 12.31
C LEU A 285 -14.32 -9.89 13.60
N ASP A 286 -15.41 -10.30 14.24
CA ASP A 286 -15.65 -10.02 15.66
C ASP A 286 -14.93 -11.08 16.51
N GLU A 287 -15.02 -10.99 17.84
CA GLU A 287 -14.31 -11.90 18.77
C GLU A 287 -14.64 -13.38 18.49
N LYS A 288 -15.91 -13.70 18.28
CA LYS A 288 -16.39 -15.06 18.00
C LYS A 288 -15.97 -15.55 16.61
N GLY A 289 -16.02 -14.68 15.61
CA GLY A 289 -15.53 -14.96 14.27
C GLY A 289 -14.02 -15.20 14.26
N LEU A 290 -13.27 -14.45 15.06
CA LEU A 290 -11.83 -14.62 15.24
C LEU A 290 -11.51 -15.95 15.93
N GLU A 291 -12.19 -16.30 17.02
CA GLU A 291 -12.06 -17.60 17.68
C GLU A 291 -12.31 -18.76 16.69
N THR A 292 -13.38 -18.66 15.90
CA THR A 292 -13.73 -19.68 14.88
C THR A 292 -12.67 -19.77 13.78
N MET A 293 -12.14 -18.63 13.32
CA MET A 293 -11.05 -18.57 12.33
C MET A 293 -9.76 -19.20 12.87
N MET A 294 -9.36 -18.87 14.10
CA MET A 294 -8.16 -19.43 14.73
C MET A 294 -8.31 -20.95 14.96
N SER A 295 -9.49 -21.42 15.38
CA SER A 295 -9.79 -22.85 15.48
C SER A 295 -9.66 -23.58 14.13
N PHE A 296 -10.06 -22.93 13.03
CA PHE A 296 -9.88 -23.46 11.68
C PHE A 296 -8.41 -23.45 11.22
N ILE A 297 -7.63 -22.42 11.57
CA ILE A 297 -6.18 -22.37 11.35
C ILE A 297 -5.47 -23.52 12.08
N ASP A 298 -5.74 -23.71 13.37
CA ASP A 298 -5.20 -24.82 14.17
C ASP A 298 -5.48 -26.18 13.54
N LYS A 299 -6.70 -26.34 12.99
CA LYS A 299 -7.13 -27.56 12.30
C LYS A 299 -6.35 -27.79 11.00
N ILE A 300 -6.14 -26.74 10.20
CA ILE A 300 -5.29 -26.80 9.00
C ILE A 300 -3.86 -27.22 9.37
N GLN A 301 -3.27 -26.58 10.39
CA GLN A 301 -1.91 -26.85 10.84
C GLN A 301 -1.74 -28.31 11.31
N LYS A 302 -2.67 -28.83 12.13
CA LYS A 302 -2.68 -30.24 12.56
C LYS A 302 -2.75 -31.21 11.38
N ILE A 303 -3.67 -31.01 10.45
CA ILE A 303 -3.86 -31.89 9.28
C ILE A 303 -2.64 -31.88 8.34
N LEU A 304 -1.92 -30.77 8.22
CA LEU A 304 -0.68 -30.68 7.46
C LEU A 304 0.48 -31.37 8.21
N ALA A 305 0.64 -31.10 9.51
CA ALA A 305 1.70 -31.71 10.33
C ALA A 305 1.59 -33.25 10.40
N GLU A 306 0.39 -33.81 10.56
CA GLU A 306 0.15 -35.26 10.56
C GLU A 306 0.56 -35.91 9.23
N LYS A 307 0.29 -35.24 8.09
CA LYS A 307 0.67 -35.74 6.77
C LYS A 307 2.18 -35.69 6.55
N ASP A 308 2.85 -34.61 6.96
CA ASP A 308 4.30 -34.48 6.83
C ASP A 308 5.04 -35.52 7.70
N GLN A 309 4.53 -35.82 8.90
CA GLN A 309 4.99 -36.94 9.72
C GLN A 309 4.79 -38.29 9.02
N HIS A 310 3.66 -38.51 8.34
CA HIS A 310 3.38 -39.76 7.63
C HIS A 310 4.30 -39.98 6.41
N TYR A 311 4.69 -38.91 5.70
CA TYR A 311 5.71 -38.98 4.65
C TYR A 311 7.11 -39.28 5.22
N SER A 312 7.48 -38.65 6.35
CA SER A 312 8.75 -38.91 7.06
C SER A 312 8.85 -40.34 7.61
N ALA A 313 7.75 -40.92 8.07
CA ALA A 313 7.68 -42.32 8.50
C ALA A 313 7.80 -43.30 7.32
N ARG A 314 7.29 -42.94 6.13
CA ARG A 314 7.34 -43.81 4.94
C ARG A 314 8.72 -43.85 4.27
N SER A 315 9.51 -42.77 4.36
CA SER A 315 10.90 -42.74 3.87
C SER A 315 11.90 -43.47 4.80
N ARG A 316 11.50 -43.78 6.05
CA ARG A 316 12.32 -44.48 7.05
C ARG A 316 12.07 -46.00 7.13
N ARG A 317 11.82 -46.68 6.00
CA ARG A 317 11.87 -48.16 5.95
C ARG A 317 13.28 -48.64 5.61
N PRO A 318 13.95 -49.46 6.45
CA PRO A 318 15.29 -49.95 6.16
C PRO A 318 15.31 -50.91 4.96
N MET A 319 16.21 -50.66 4.00
CA MET A 319 16.42 -51.51 2.82
C MET A 319 17.27 -52.75 3.18
N TRP A 320 16.74 -53.65 4.01
CA TRP A 320 17.40 -54.89 4.45
C TRP A 320 16.57 -56.13 4.11
N SER A 321 16.50 -56.52 2.83
CA SER A 321 16.01 -57.86 2.43
C SER A 321 16.55 -58.42 1.11
N LEU A 322 17.12 -57.62 0.20
CA LEU A 322 17.59 -58.08 -1.12
C LEU A 322 19.12 -57.98 -1.32
N ALA A 323 19.90 -58.64 -0.46
CA ALA A 323 21.36 -58.77 -0.64
C ALA A 323 21.95 -60.08 -0.07
N ARG A 324 21.30 -61.24 -0.30
CA ARG A 324 21.86 -62.58 0.00
C ARG A 324 21.61 -63.60 -1.11
N LYS A 325 22.24 -63.35 -2.26
CA LYS A 325 22.55 -64.20 -3.44
C LYS A 325 22.98 -63.18 -4.51
N THR A 326 24.18 -63.18 -5.08
CA THR A 326 25.06 -64.30 -5.47
C THR A 326 26.56 -63.96 -5.34
N ARG A 327 27.39 -64.96 -5.00
CA ARG A 327 28.87 -64.91 -5.14
C ARG A 327 29.28 -65.37 -6.55
N LYS A 328 30.24 -64.69 -7.21
CA LYS A 328 31.52 -65.23 -7.75
C LYS A 328 32.12 -64.32 -8.86
N MET A 329 33.47 -64.40 -8.98
CA MET A 329 34.32 -63.95 -10.10
C MET A 329 34.46 -62.41 -10.30
N THR A 330 35.65 -61.80 -10.47
CA THR A 330 37.03 -62.32 -10.63
C THR A 330 38.10 -61.35 -10.03
N ARG A 331 39.27 -61.90 -9.67
CA ARG A 331 40.50 -61.24 -9.14
C ARG A 331 41.12 -60.18 -10.09
N LEU A 332 41.83 -59.17 -9.55
CA LEU A 332 43.32 -59.14 -9.46
C LEU A 332 43.85 -58.11 -8.42
N LEU A 333 45.17 -58.04 -8.23
CA LEU A 333 45.88 -57.67 -6.99
C LEU A 333 46.03 -56.18 -6.64
N ILE A 334 46.25 -55.93 -5.34
CA ILE A 334 46.93 -54.76 -4.74
C ILE A 334 48.28 -55.22 -4.15
N LEU A 335 49.35 -54.41 -4.32
CA LEU A 335 50.61 -54.29 -3.55
C LEU A 335 51.36 -53.08 -4.20
N THR A 336 52.06 -52.13 -3.56
CA THR A 336 52.33 -51.65 -2.17
C THR A 336 52.91 -50.20 -2.30
N GLN A 337 53.29 -49.37 -1.31
CA GLN A 337 53.51 -49.49 0.15
C GLN A 337 53.24 -48.11 0.87
N SER A 338 54.03 -47.72 1.88
CA SER A 338 54.02 -46.42 2.59
C SER A 338 55.43 -45.81 2.73
N LEU A 339 55.57 -44.49 2.97
CA LEU A 339 56.42 -43.87 4.02
C LEU A 339 56.56 -42.31 3.97
N SER A 340 56.71 -41.72 5.17
CA SER A 340 57.36 -40.43 5.61
C SER A 340 57.91 -39.44 4.56
N SER A 341 57.77 -38.09 4.57
CA SER A 341 57.62 -37.00 5.57
C SER A 341 58.83 -36.03 5.58
N ASN A 342 58.53 -34.72 5.71
CA ASN A 342 59.35 -33.60 6.24
C ASN A 342 60.21 -32.68 5.33
N PRO A 343 60.44 -31.40 5.75
CA PRO A 343 60.64 -30.23 4.87
C PRO A 343 61.93 -29.42 5.16
N ILE A 344 62.11 -28.22 4.54
CA ILE A 344 63.02 -27.14 5.01
C ILE A 344 62.66 -25.75 4.39
N PRO A 345 63.05 -24.58 4.97
CA PRO A 345 62.35 -23.30 4.78
C PRO A 345 63.18 -22.11 4.17
N LYS A 346 62.59 -20.89 4.25
CA LYS A 346 62.98 -19.54 3.78
C LYS A 346 64.47 -19.12 3.97
N PRO A 347 64.93 -18.05 3.27
CA PRO A 347 65.05 -16.75 3.97
C PRO A 347 64.74 -15.48 3.14
N THR A 348 64.68 -14.34 3.86
CA THR A 348 64.53 -12.94 3.40
C THR A 348 65.90 -12.26 3.20
N ILE A 349 66.01 -11.16 2.43
CA ILE A 349 66.96 -10.04 2.65
C ILE A 349 66.55 -8.80 1.82
N SER A 350 67.05 -7.62 2.19
CA SER A 350 66.59 -6.28 1.76
C SER A 350 67.72 -5.34 1.26
N ASN A 351 67.31 -4.26 0.58
CA ASN A 351 68.05 -2.97 0.39
C ASN A 351 69.33 -3.02 -0.50
N ALA A 352 69.86 -1.93 -1.11
CA ALA A 352 69.56 -0.49 -1.02
C ALA A 352 70.19 0.36 -2.18
N TYR A 353 69.61 1.55 -2.48
CA TYR A 353 70.21 2.81 -3.00
C TYR A 353 71.02 2.81 -4.34
N THR A 354 71.29 3.90 -5.09
CA THR A 354 71.17 5.40 -5.02
C THR A 354 70.96 5.92 -6.48
N SER A 355 70.13 6.90 -6.91
CA SER A 355 69.84 8.33 -6.56
C SER A 355 70.57 9.39 -7.41
N PHE A 356 69.83 10.27 -8.13
CA PHE A 356 70.06 11.70 -8.47
C PHE A 356 68.75 12.23 -9.12
N HIS A 357 67.96 13.21 -8.61
CA HIS A 357 68.15 14.68 -8.48
C HIS A 357 68.29 15.42 -9.86
N ILE A 358 67.71 16.60 -10.20
CA ILE A 358 66.89 17.69 -9.56
C ILE A 358 66.55 18.74 -10.69
N PRO A 359 65.65 19.77 -10.62
CA PRO A 359 64.34 20.01 -9.96
C PRO A 359 63.32 20.66 -11.00
N PRO A 360 62.35 21.57 -10.67
CA PRO A 360 61.27 22.00 -11.59
C PRO A 360 61.41 23.42 -12.20
N SER A 361 60.46 23.82 -13.06
CA SER A 361 60.20 25.21 -13.44
C SER A 361 58.70 25.55 -13.42
N SER A 362 58.40 26.85 -13.34
CA SER A 362 57.10 27.39 -12.92
C SER A 362 56.62 28.57 -13.78
N LEU A 363 55.37 28.99 -13.55
CA LEU A 363 54.78 30.29 -13.86
C LEU A 363 54.53 30.68 -15.34
N SER A 364 53.24 30.89 -15.64
CA SER A 364 52.80 32.16 -16.23
C SER A 364 51.39 32.50 -15.75
N THR A 365 51.22 33.70 -15.20
CA THR A 365 49.95 34.25 -14.70
C THR A 365 49.80 35.71 -15.14
N SER A 366 48.74 36.04 -15.87
CA SER A 366 48.11 37.37 -15.96
C SER A 366 46.89 37.29 -16.90
N ALA A 367 45.82 38.08 -16.76
CA ALA A 367 45.37 38.89 -15.63
C ALA A 367 43.83 39.07 -15.70
N PHE A 368 43.24 39.51 -14.59
CA PHE A 368 41.84 39.95 -14.50
C PHE A 368 41.55 41.18 -15.38
N LEU A 369 40.33 41.25 -15.95
CA LEU A 369 39.60 42.50 -16.10
C LEU A 369 38.12 42.31 -15.71
N GLN A 370 37.56 43.32 -15.05
CA GLN A 370 36.22 43.33 -14.45
C GLN A 370 35.12 43.85 -15.39
N PRO A 371 33.82 43.65 -15.06
CA PRO A 371 32.71 43.94 -15.97
C PRO A 371 32.29 45.41 -16.01
N VAL A 372 31.80 45.85 -17.16
CA VAL A 372 31.19 47.18 -17.37
C VAL A 372 29.66 47.10 -17.18
N ARG A 373 29.08 48.15 -16.60
CA ARG A 373 27.65 48.26 -16.23
C ARG A 373 26.78 48.82 -17.37
N SER A 374 25.53 48.34 -17.44
CA SER A 374 24.29 49.14 -17.70
C SER A 374 24.10 49.75 -19.12
N PRO A 375 22.86 50.14 -19.53
CA PRO A 375 21.69 50.45 -18.70
C PRO A 375 20.36 49.76 -19.05
N ALA A 376 19.38 49.97 -18.16
CA ALA A 376 18.01 49.47 -18.24
C ALA A 376 17.11 50.30 -19.17
N ILE A 377 16.04 49.68 -19.65
CA ILE A 377 14.88 50.36 -20.24
C ILE A 377 13.64 50.02 -19.43
N ARG A 378 12.89 51.06 -19.02
CA ARG A 378 11.56 50.95 -18.41
C ARG A 378 10.48 51.05 -19.50
N ALA A 379 9.44 50.21 -19.42
CA ALA A 379 8.11 50.50 -19.96
C ALA A 379 7.09 49.71 -19.10
N PHE A 380 6.39 50.36 -18.16
CA PHE A 380 5.15 51.13 -18.33
C PHE A 380 3.89 50.27 -18.21
N CYS A 381 3.15 50.47 -17.13
CA CYS A 381 1.84 49.87 -16.88
C CYS A 381 0.76 50.52 -17.74
N SER A 382 -0.24 49.75 -18.16
CA SER A 382 -1.57 50.28 -18.51
C SER A 382 -2.65 49.25 -18.17
N ASN A 383 -3.56 49.63 -17.27
CA ASN A 383 -4.91 49.04 -17.23
C ASN A 383 -5.74 49.66 -18.38
N PRO A 384 -6.77 48.96 -18.84
CA PRO A 384 -8.10 49.55 -18.64
C PRO A 384 -9.13 48.57 -18.06
N SER A 385 -10.11 49.16 -17.39
CA SER A 385 -11.18 48.48 -16.66
C SER A 385 -12.38 48.13 -17.54
N GLY A 386 -13.07 47.03 -17.22
CA GLY A 386 -14.54 46.98 -17.24
C GLY A 386 -15.25 46.29 -18.41
N ALA A 387 -15.71 45.06 -18.16
CA ALA A 387 -17.00 44.55 -18.62
C ALA A 387 -17.44 43.35 -17.76
N ALA A 388 -18.72 43.29 -17.37
CA ALA A 388 -19.35 42.12 -16.75
C ALA A 388 -19.58 41.01 -17.82
N GLY A 389 -19.77 39.73 -17.51
CA GLY A 389 -19.86 39.05 -16.21
C GLY A 389 -21.00 38.01 -16.24
N VAL A 390 -20.67 36.71 -16.29
CA VAL A 390 -21.57 35.57 -16.02
C VAL A 390 -20.76 34.50 -15.30
N GLY A 391 -21.33 33.91 -14.24
CA GLY A 391 -20.56 33.17 -13.24
C GLY A 391 -20.04 31.79 -13.67
N SER A 392 -18.78 31.52 -13.34
CA SER A 392 -18.25 30.16 -13.21
C SER A 392 -18.29 29.74 -11.74
N VAL A 393 -18.63 28.49 -11.47
CA VAL A 393 -18.71 27.94 -10.10
C VAL A 393 -17.29 27.88 -9.53
N HIS A 394 -17.00 28.70 -8.51
CA HIS A 394 -15.68 28.74 -7.90
C HIS A 394 -15.37 27.44 -7.14
N ALA A 395 -14.32 26.74 -7.58
CA ALA A 395 -13.59 25.82 -6.70
C ALA A 395 -13.03 26.61 -5.50
N ALA A 396 -13.08 26.02 -4.31
CA ALA A 396 -12.63 26.66 -3.08
C ALA A 396 -11.14 27.05 -3.17
N PRO A 397 -10.74 28.27 -2.77
CA PRO A 397 -9.35 28.70 -2.84
C PRO A 397 -8.50 27.97 -1.79
N SER A 398 -7.39 27.38 -2.23
CA SER A 398 -6.35 26.91 -1.32
C SER A 398 -5.72 28.10 -0.60
N MET A 399 -5.79 28.18 0.73
CA MET A 399 -5.00 29.17 1.47
C MET A 399 -3.51 28.79 1.41
N GLN A 400 -2.72 29.59 0.70
CA GLN A 400 -1.31 29.34 0.45
C GLN A 400 -0.37 30.04 1.45
N ASN A 401 -0.90 30.69 2.50
CA ASN A 401 -0.11 31.51 3.42
C ASN A 401 -0.35 31.10 4.90
N PRO A 402 0.66 30.53 5.60
CA PRO A 402 0.52 30.12 7.00
C PRO A 402 0.28 31.26 7.99
N GLU A 403 0.63 32.49 7.62
CA GLU A 403 0.53 33.70 8.46
C GLU A 403 -0.94 34.16 8.68
N ASP A 404 -1.91 33.63 7.93
CA ASP A 404 -3.31 34.06 7.99
C ASP A 404 -4.16 33.35 9.07
N ILE A 405 -3.66 32.31 9.75
CA ILE A 405 -4.44 31.52 10.73
C ILE A 405 -4.84 32.35 11.95
N SER A 406 -6.07 32.19 12.45
CA SER A 406 -6.53 32.86 13.68
C SER A 406 -5.94 32.19 14.94
N TYR A 407 -5.53 33.01 15.91
CA TYR A 407 -4.99 32.55 17.21
C TYR A 407 -5.88 33.06 18.34
N LEU A 408 -6.19 32.20 19.31
CA LEU A 408 -7.08 32.49 20.45
C LEU A 408 -6.32 33.05 21.66
N THR A 409 -6.93 34.01 22.34
CA THR A 409 -6.65 34.34 23.75
C THR A 409 -7.03 33.17 24.66
N GLN A 410 -6.52 33.16 25.89
CA GLN A 410 -6.92 32.16 26.91
C GLN A 410 -8.43 32.22 27.18
N ARG A 411 -9.00 33.43 27.14
CA ARG A 411 -10.42 33.69 27.34
C ARG A 411 -11.28 33.13 26.19
N GLU A 412 -10.94 33.42 24.93
CA GLU A 412 -11.72 32.93 23.79
C GLU A 412 -11.69 31.39 23.71
N ALA A 413 -10.56 30.76 24.04
CA ALA A 413 -10.47 29.31 24.13
C ALA A 413 -11.44 28.73 25.18
N ALA A 414 -11.50 29.33 26.38
CA ALA A 414 -12.43 28.92 27.43
C ALA A 414 -13.90 29.13 27.03
N GLU A 415 -14.23 30.26 26.41
CA GLU A 415 -15.60 30.55 25.93
C GLU A 415 -16.03 29.59 24.79
N ILE A 416 -15.12 29.20 23.90
CA ILE A 416 -15.41 28.23 22.84
C ILE A 416 -15.69 26.85 23.42
N ASP A 417 -14.85 26.37 24.35
CA ASP A 417 -15.01 25.09 25.02
C ASP A 417 -16.35 25.02 25.80
N GLU A 418 -16.71 26.08 26.53
CA GLU A 418 -18.00 26.20 27.22
C GLU A 418 -19.18 26.11 26.23
N VAL A 419 -19.10 26.77 25.07
CA VAL A 419 -20.17 26.73 24.07
C VAL A 419 -20.29 25.35 23.38
N LEU A 420 -19.16 24.69 23.11
CA LEU A 420 -19.14 23.33 22.54
C LEU A 420 -19.78 22.32 23.50
N MET A 421 -19.39 22.34 24.77
CA MET A 421 -19.85 21.37 25.77
C MET A 421 -21.24 21.68 26.34
N GLY A 422 -21.67 22.95 26.31
CA GLY A 422 -22.99 23.39 26.76
C GLY A 422 -24.03 23.43 25.62
N PRO A 423 -24.34 24.61 25.05
CA PRO A 423 -25.39 24.79 24.03
C PRO A 423 -25.32 23.87 22.81
N LEU A 424 -24.14 23.40 22.41
CA LEU A 424 -23.97 22.53 21.24
C LEU A 424 -23.98 21.02 21.57
N GLY A 425 -23.98 20.66 22.85
CA GLY A 425 -24.23 19.29 23.32
C GLY A 425 -23.13 18.27 23.04
N PHE A 426 -21.89 18.70 22.73
CA PHE A 426 -20.76 17.76 22.67
C PHE A 426 -20.39 17.29 24.08
N SER A 427 -20.20 15.99 24.28
CA SER A 427 -19.63 15.50 25.54
C SER A 427 -18.12 15.75 25.60
N VAL A 428 -17.59 15.89 26.83
CA VAL A 428 -16.14 15.95 27.08
C VAL A 428 -15.45 14.76 26.41
N ASP A 429 -16.01 13.57 26.62
CA ASP A 429 -15.56 12.28 26.10
C ASP A 429 -15.40 12.30 24.56
N GLN A 430 -16.36 12.87 23.83
CA GLN A 430 -16.30 12.98 22.37
C GLN A 430 -15.21 13.93 21.89
N LEU A 431 -15.08 15.11 22.51
CA LEU A 431 -14.06 16.09 22.12
C LEU A 431 -12.66 15.57 22.44
N MET A 432 -12.48 14.96 23.61
CA MET A 432 -11.23 14.34 24.08
C MET A 432 -10.81 13.15 23.21
N GLU A 433 -11.75 12.30 22.79
CA GLU A 433 -11.46 11.19 21.86
C GLU A 433 -10.92 11.70 20.52
N LEU A 434 -11.54 12.73 19.96
CA LEU A 434 -11.14 13.34 18.68
C LEU A 434 -9.83 14.15 18.82
N ALA A 435 -9.60 14.80 19.97
CA ALA A 435 -8.39 15.53 20.27
C ALA A 435 -7.17 14.60 20.39
N GLY A 436 -7.24 13.56 21.24
CA GLY A 436 -6.16 12.59 21.38
C GLY A 436 -5.90 11.79 20.10
N LEU A 437 -6.95 11.48 19.32
CA LEU A 437 -6.78 10.90 17.97
C LEU A 437 -6.03 11.87 17.02
N SER A 438 -6.34 13.16 17.07
CA SER A 438 -5.63 14.18 16.27
C SER A 438 -4.14 14.27 16.66
N VAL A 439 -3.82 14.17 17.96
CA VAL A 439 -2.44 14.14 18.48
C VAL A 439 -1.70 12.90 17.98
N ALA A 440 -2.28 11.71 18.17
CA ALA A 440 -1.68 10.45 17.72
C ALA A 440 -1.45 10.43 16.20
N THR A 441 -2.39 11.00 15.43
CA THR A 441 -2.27 11.09 13.96
C THR A 441 -1.19 12.08 13.54
N SER A 442 -1.06 13.22 14.24
CA SER A 442 0.00 14.20 13.99
C SER A 442 1.39 13.61 14.24
N ILE A 443 1.54 12.82 15.31
CA ILE A 443 2.77 12.07 15.61
C ILE A 443 3.06 11.04 14.49
N ALA A 444 2.05 10.28 14.07
CA ALA A 444 2.18 9.25 13.04
C ALA A 444 2.44 9.79 11.62
N GLU A 445 2.05 11.03 11.31
CA GLU A 445 2.39 11.70 10.05
C GLU A 445 3.91 12.01 9.95
N VAL A 446 4.62 12.08 11.08
CA VAL A 446 6.01 12.55 11.14
C VAL A 446 6.99 11.45 11.55
N TYR A 447 6.78 10.86 12.72
CA TYR A 447 7.78 10.02 13.39
C TYR A 447 7.42 8.55 13.22
N LYS A 448 7.86 7.92 12.12
CA LYS A 448 7.45 6.54 11.78
C LYS A 448 7.75 5.54 12.92
N PRO A 449 6.87 4.55 13.22
CA PRO A 449 7.10 3.56 14.29
C PRO A 449 8.36 2.70 14.12
N SER A 450 8.85 2.56 12.88
CA SER A 450 10.11 1.88 12.54
C SER A 450 11.35 2.63 13.05
N GLU A 451 11.23 3.92 13.28
CA GLU A 451 12.31 4.82 13.70
C GLU A 451 12.08 5.31 15.13
N TYR A 452 10.88 5.80 15.45
CA TYR A 452 10.51 6.36 16.75
C TYR A 452 9.43 5.49 17.40
N ASN A 453 9.83 4.41 18.07
CA ASN A 453 8.89 3.41 18.56
C ASN A 453 8.43 3.67 20.00
N ARG A 454 9.36 4.07 20.88
CA ARG A 454 9.15 4.16 22.33
C ARG A 454 8.61 5.52 22.69
N VAL A 455 7.40 5.57 23.24
CA VAL A 455 6.71 6.83 23.57
C VAL A 455 6.51 6.93 25.08
N LEU A 456 6.79 8.09 25.68
CA LEU A 456 6.36 8.42 27.05
C LEU A 456 5.30 9.52 27.02
N ALA A 457 4.08 9.22 27.45
CA ALA A 457 3.03 10.23 27.64
C ALA A 457 2.98 10.70 29.10
N ILE A 458 3.30 11.97 29.35
CA ILE A 458 3.30 12.56 30.69
C ILE A 458 1.98 13.34 30.88
N CYS A 459 1.03 12.72 31.56
CA CYS A 459 -0.35 13.19 31.65
C CYS A 459 -0.61 14.01 32.93
N GLY A 460 -1.23 15.17 32.78
CA GLY A 460 -1.68 16.02 33.89
C GLY A 460 -3.07 15.65 34.43
N PRO A 461 -3.54 16.33 35.50
CA PRO A 461 -4.83 16.01 36.14
C PRO A 461 -6.05 16.54 35.36
N GLY A 462 -5.87 17.45 34.40
CA GLY A 462 -6.96 18.07 33.64
C GLY A 462 -7.22 17.43 32.28
N ASN A 463 -8.04 18.10 31.45
CA ASN A 463 -8.44 17.61 30.13
C ASN A 463 -7.23 17.26 29.23
N ASN A 464 -6.19 18.09 29.22
CA ASN A 464 -4.95 17.85 28.46
C ASN A 464 -4.29 16.49 28.79
N GLY A 465 -4.39 16.05 30.05
CA GLY A 465 -3.91 14.73 30.45
C GLY A 465 -4.82 13.61 29.95
N GLY A 466 -6.13 13.83 29.89
CA GLY A 466 -7.09 12.94 29.23
C GLY A 466 -6.81 12.81 27.73
N ASP A 467 -6.52 13.93 27.04
CA ASP A 467 -6.09 13.94 25.63
C ASP A 467 -4.80 13.12 25.45
N GLY A 468 -3.85 13.21 26.40
CA GLY A 468 -2.65 12.38 26.45
C GLY A 468 -2.92 10.88 26.64
N LEU A 469 -3.88 10.51 27.50
CA LEU A 469 -4.29 9.11 27.68
C LEU A 469 -4.93 8.54 26.40
N VAL A 470 -5.81 9.31 25.75
CA VAL A 470 -6.41 8.94 24.45
C VAL A 470 -5.34 8.82 23.37
N ALA A 471 -4.40 9.79 23.30
CA ALA A 471 -3.30 9.76 22.34
C ALA A 471 -2.42 8.52 22.55
N ALA A 472 -2.07 8.17 23.78
CA ALA A 472 -1.32 6.95 24.09
C ALA A 472 -2.05 5.68 23.61
N ARG A 473 -3.37 5.59 23.77
CA ARG A 473 -4.16 4.45 23.26
C ARG A 473 -4.13 4.36 21.73
N HIS A 474 -4.32 5.48 21.02
CA HIS A 474 -4.25 5.46 19.55
C HIS A 474 -2.84 5.17 19.04
N LEU A 475 -1.79 5.68 19.70
CA LEU A 475 -0.40 5.35 19.35
C LEU A 475 -0.11 3.86 19.52
N HIS A 476 -0.62 3.19 20.55
CA HIS A 476 -0.54 1.73 20.65
C HIS A 476 -1.17 1.05 19.41
N HIS A 477 -2.37 1.47 19.00
CA HIS A 477 -3.03 0.94 17.79
C HIS A 477 -2.34 1.31 16.48
N PHE A 478 -1.48 2.35 16.46
CA PHE A 478 -0.66 2.74 15.32
C PHE A 478 0.73 2.06 15.29
N GLY A 479 0.98 1.10 16.19
CA GLY A 479 2.21 0.28 16.21
C GLY A 479 3.36 0.85 17.06
N TYR A 480 3.12 1.90 17.85
CA TYR A 480 4.09 2.41 18.82
C TYR A 480 4.04 1.61 20.12
N LYS A 481 5.08 1.77 20.96
CA LYS A 481 5.15 1.26 22.33
C LYS A 481 5.05 2.43 23.32
N PRO A 482 3.84 2.87 23.66
CA PRO A 482 3.64 3.90 24.67
C PRO A 482 3.82 3.36 26.09
N SER A 483 4.31 4.23 26.96
CA SER A 483 4.29 4.17 28.41
C SER A 483 3.67 5.45 28.93
N VAL A 484 2.97 5.41 30.07
CA VAL A 484 2.24 6.57 30.61
C VAL A 484 2.74 6.93 32.01
N CYS A 485 3.20 8.17 32.20
CA CYS A 485 3.34 8.73 33.53
C CYS A 485 2.11 9.57 33.86
N TYR A 486 1.30 9.17 34.86
CA TYR A 486 0.10 9.91 35.26
C TYR A 486 0.10 10.16 36.80
N PRO A 487 0.87 11.16 37.28
CA PRO A 487 1.20 11.29 38.71
C PRO A 487 0.03 11.72 39.60
N ARG A 488 -0.98 12.38 39.03
CA ARG A 488 -2.16 12.89 39.74
C ARG A 488 -3.42 12.45 39.00
N ARG A 489 -3.81 11.19 39.21
CA ARG A 489 -5.03 10.61 38.61
C ARG A 489 -6.28 11.34 39.10
N THR A 490 -7.14 11.77 38.18
CA THR A 490 -8.39 12.48 38.52
C THR A 490 -9.52 11.50 38.83
N ALA A 491 -10.12 11.63 40.01
CA ALA A 491 -11.20 10.77 40.50
C ALA A 491 -12.57 11.11 39.86
N LYS A 492 -12.67 10.95 38.53
CA LYS A 492 -13.93 11.02 37.76
C LYS A 492 -14.05 9.79 36.84
N PRO A 493 -15.27 9.28 36.56
CA PRO A 493 -15.46 8.06 35.76
C PRO A 493 -14.77 8.08 34.38
N LEU A 494 -14.77 9.22 33.68
CA LEU A 494 -14.08 9.39 32.40
C LEU A 494 -12.59 8.99 32.46
N TYR A 495 -11.84 9.60 33.37
CA TYR A 495 -10.39 9.36 33.50
C TYR A 495 -10.09 7.95 34.00
N ALA A 496 -10.93 7.40 34.88
CA ALA A 496 -10.83 5.99 35.29
C ALA A 496 -11.04 5.05 34.10
N GLY A 497 -12.03 5.32 33.25
CA GLY A 497 -12.29 4.56 32.02
C GLY A 497 -11.12 4.62 31.03
N LEU A 498 -10.53 5.80 30.81
CA LEU A 498 -9.34 5.97 29.95
C LEU A 498 -8.13 5.18 30.48
N VAL A 499 -7.92 5.17 31.79
CA VAL A 499 -6.89 4.36 32.44
C VAL A 499 -7.14 2.87 32.24
N THR A 500 -8.37 2.39 32.48
CA THR A 500 -8.73 0.97 32.27
C THR A 500 -8.61 0.55 30.80
N GLN A 501 -8.90 1.44 29.84
CA GLN A 501 -8.67 1.16 28.42
C GLN A 501 -7.17 0.93 28.13
N LEU A 502 -6.27 1.76 28.66
CA LEU A 502 -4.82 1.60 28.50
C LEU A 502 -4.30 0.34 29.20
N GLU A 503 -4.76 0.07 30.43
CA GLU A 503 -4.44 -1.15 31.19
C GLU A 503 -4.89 -2.41 30.43
N SER A 504 -6.05 -2.38 29.75
CA SER A 504 -6.54 -3.49 28.92
C SER A 504 -5.67 -3.79 27.68
N LEU A 505 -4.92 -2.80 27.20
CA LEU A 505 -3.94 -2.92 26.11
C LEU A 505 -2.52 -3.24 26.61
N SER A 506 -2.38 -3.54 27.92
CA SER A 506 -1.09 -3.73 28.60
C SER A 506 -0.13 -2.54 28.48
N VAL A 507 -0.65 -1.31 28.33
CA VAL A 507 0.17 -0.09 28.29
C VAL A 507 0.69 0.19 29.72
N PRO A 508 2.02 0.21 29.95
CA PRO A 508 2.57 0.36 31.29
C PRO A 508 2.39 1.78 31.83
N PHE A 509 2.02 1.87 33.10
CA PHE A 509 2.03 3.12 33.85
C PHE A 509 3.29 3.21 34.72
N ILE A 510 4.06 4.29 34.56
CA ILE A 510 5.33 4.53 35.27
C ILE A 510 5.12 5.63 36.32
N SER A 511 5.62 5.42 37.54
CA SER A 511 5.61 6.44 38.60
C SER A 511 6.57 7.60 38.27
N VAL A 512 6.58 8.69 39.04
CA VAL A 512 7.57 9.78 38.81
C VAL A 512 8.95 9.35 39.29
N GLU A 513 8.97 8.49 40.31
CA GLU A 513 10.11 7.94 41.01
C GLU A 513 10.86 6.90 40.16
N ASP A 514 10.13 6.13 39.35
CA ASP A 514 10.67 5.11 38.44
C ASP A 514 11.08 5.68 37.07
N LEU A 515 10.81 6.95 36.78
CA LEU A 515 11.25 7.58 35.52
C LEU A 515 12.78 7.75 35.49
N PRO A 516 13.45 7.38 34.39
CA PRO A 516 14.90 7.55 34.28
C PRO A 516 15.31 9.01 34.45
N LEU A 517 16.54 9.23 34.95
CA LEU A 517 17.11 10.57 35.11
C LEU A 517 17.20 11.30 33.76
N ASP A 518 17.59 10.54 32.73
CA ASP A 518 17.75 10.97 31.36
C ASP A 518 16.71 10.23 30.49
N LEU A 519 15.63 10.93 30.14
CA LEU A 519 14.51 10.35 29.38
C LEU A 519 14.90 9.98 27.94
N SER A 520 16.00 10.53 27.39
CA SER A 520 16.34 10.39 25.98
C SER A 520 16.82 8.97 25.61
N LYS A 521 17.37 8.24 26.59
CA LYS A 521 17.86 6.88 26.38
C LYS A 521 16.73 5.88 26.18
N ASP A 522 15.64 6.05 26.92
CA ASP A 522 14.57 5.06 27.02
C ASP A 522 13.36 5.38 26.12
N PHE A 523 13.18 6.64 25.72
CA PHE A 523 12.05 7.09 24.93
C PHE A 523 12.49 7.88 23.69
N ASP A 524 11.93 7.53 22.53
CA ASP A 524 12.18 8.22 21.27
C ASP A 524 11.27 9.46 21.13
N ILE A 525 10.06 9.42 21.69
CA ILE A 525 9.08 10.51 21.72
C ILE A 525 8.62 10.73 23.16
N ILE A 526 8.59 11.98 23.63
CA ILE A 526 7.94 12.36 24.89
C ILE A 526 6.74 13.27 24.59
N VAL A 527 5.54 12.79 24.90
CA VAL A 527 4.30 13.54 24.77
C VAL A 527 4.03 14.32 26.06
N ASP A 528 4.16 15.63 25.96
CA ASP A 528 3.82 16.59 26.99
C ASP A 528 2.31 16.85 26.98
N ALA A 529 1.63 16.21 27.94
CA ALA A 529 0.18 16.27 28.15
C ALA A 529 -0.15 16.81 29.56
N MET A 530 0.73 17.63 30.16
CA MET A 530 0.59 18.05 31.56
C MET A 530 -0.40 19.21 31.73
N PHE A 531 -0.24 20.31 31.00
CA PHE A 531 -1.06 21.52 31.18
C PHE A 531 -1.50 22.12 29.84
N GLY A 532 -2.81 22.13 29.60
CA GLY A 532 -3.44 22.79 28.45
C GLY A 532 -3.81 24.25 28.74
N PHE A 533 -4.49 24.91 27.79
CA PHE A 533 -4.82 26.34 27.86
C PHE A 533 -5.58 26.80 29.14
N SER A 534 -6.28 25.91 29.86
CA SER A 534 -7.05 26.27 31.05
C SER A 534 -6.21 26.37 32.34
N PHE A 535 -4.88 26.19 32.26
CA PHE A 535 -4.01 26.25 33.43
C PHE A 535 -3.68 27.70 33.85
N HIS A 536 -3.60 27.94 35.16
CA HIS A 536 -3.26 29.23 35.75
C HIS A 536 -2.29 29.07 36.92
N GLY A 537 -1.33 29.99 37.03
CA GLY A 537 -0.30 30.01 38.08
C GLY A 537 0.95 29.20 37.74
N SER A 538 1.82 28.98 38.72
CA SER A 538 3.05 28.21 38.55
C SER A 538 2.82 26.70 38.71
N PRO A 539 3.50 25.84 37.92
CA PRO A 539 3.57 24.40 38.17
C PRO A 539 3.99 24.08 39.60
N ARG A 540 3.45 23.00 40.17
CA ARG A 540 3.74 22.52 41.53
C ARG A 540 4.17 21.05 41.49
N PRO A 541 4.87 20.55 42.53
CA PRO A 541 5.28 19.15 42.61
C PRO A 541 4.14 18.13 42.37
N PRO A 542 4.36 17.10 41.53
CA PRO A 542 5.62 16.73 40.88
C PRO A 542 5.88 17.37 39.49
N PHE A 543 4.99 18.22 38.98
CA PHE A 543 5.01 18.67 37.58
C PHE A 543 6.10 19.70 37.27
N ASP A 544 6.55 20.46 38.27
CA ASP A 544 7.72 21.34 38.15
C ASP A 544 9.00 20.55 37.84
N ASN A 545 9.24 19.44 38.54
CA ASN A 545 10.36 18.54 38.28
C ASN A 545 10.27 17.89 36.88
N LEU A 546 9.08 17.45 36.49
CA LEU A 546 8.84 16.86 35.16
C LEU A 546 9.11 17.87 34.04
N ILE A 547 8.66 19.13 34.18
CA ILE A 547 8.99 20.21 33.23
C ILE A 547 10.50 20.44 33.15
N GLN A 548 11.21 20.47 34.30
CA GLN A 548 12.67 20.62 34.32
C GLN A 548 13.40 19.45 33.64
N LYS A 549 12.92 18.20 33.81
CA LYS A 549 13.44 17.04 33.06
C LYS A 549 13.32 17.25 31.55
N LEU A 550 12.18 17.73 31.05
CA LEU A 550 11.97 18.02 29.62
C LEU A 550 12.86 19.16 29.09
N VAL A 551 13.06 20.22 29.88
CA VAL A 551 13.99 21.31 29.53
C VAL A 551 15.43 20.82 29.38
N CYS A 552 15.84 19.80 30.16
CA CYS A 552 17.18 19.24 30.10
C CYS A 552 17.45 18.37 28.87
N ILE A 553 16.45 17.71 28.27
CA ILE A 553 16.62 16.89 27.04
C ILE A 553 17.32 17.71 25.95
N ASN A 554 16.85 18.95 25.73
CA ASN A 554 17.37 19.90 24.75
C ASN A 554 18.81 20.41 25.01
N LYS A 555 19.49 19.98 26.09
CA LYS A 555 20.86 20.43 26.45
C LYS A 555 21.93 19.36 26.25
N TYR A 556 21.57 18.07 26.21
CA TYR A 556 22.55 16.98 26.15
C TYR A 556 22.93 16.52 24.73
N ASP A 557 22.12 16.89 23.73
CA ASP A 557 22.10 16.23 22.43
C ASP A 557 23.12 16.78 21.39
N GLN A 558 24.30 17.20 21.83
CA GLN A 558 25.38 17.62 20.93
C GLN A 558 26.32 16.46 20.54
N THR A 559 26.06 15.24 21.01
CA THR A 559 26.97 14.08 20.88
C THR A 559 26.29 12.75 20.51
N CYS A 560 24.97 12.71 20.31
CA CYS A 560 24.23 11.49 19.96
C CYS A 560 23.68 11.53 18.52
N GLU A 561 23.63 10.38 17.85
CA GLU A 561 23.18 10.28 16.44
C GLU A 561 21.65 10.31 16.26
N LYS A 562 20.88 10.32 17.36
CA LYS A 562 19.41 10.32 17.33
C LYS A 562 18.83 11.01 18.56
N SER A 563 18.13 12.12 18.32
CA SER A 563 17.45 12.92 19.33
C SER A 563 16.12 12.30 19.78
N SER A 564 15.74 12.54 21.04
CA SER A 564 14.39 12.29 21.53
C SER A 564 13.53 13.53 21.41
N VAL A 565 12.41 13.41 20.70
CA VAL A 565 11.55 14.56 20.36
C VAL A 565 10.48 14.81 21.41
N ILE A 566 10.20 16.08 21.69
CA ILE A 566 9.11 16.50 22.58
C ILE A 566 7.91 16.94 21.76
N VAL A 567 6.74 16.40 22.07
CA VAL A 567 5.45 16.69 21.43
C VAL A 567 4.50 17.28 22.46
N SER A 568 4.20 18.58 22.38
CA SER A 568 3.26 19.23 23.31
C SER A 568 1.84 19.23 22.78
N ILE A 569 0.90 18.78 23.61
CA ILE A 569 -0.55 18.84 23.34
C ILE A 569 -1.08 20.22 23.72
N ASP A 570 -1.74 20.84 22.76
CA ASP A 570 -2.40 22.14 22.80
C ASP A 570 -1.50 23.37 22.99
N ILE A 571 -0.75 23.40 24.09
CA ILE A 571 0.28 24.38 24.43
C ILE A 571 1.47 23.67 25.10
N PRO A 572 2.70 24.19 25.02
CA PRO A 572 3.82 23.62 25.78
C PRO A 572 3.65 23.87 27.29
N SER A 573 3.74 22.82 28.10
CA SER A 573 3.49 22.93 29.54
C SER A 573 4.45 23.90 30.23
N GLY A 574 3.89 24.80 31.03
CA GLY A 574 4.64 25.86 31.70
C GLY A 574 4.84 27.15 30.88
N TRP A 575 4.41 27.18 29.61
CA TRP A 575 4.31 28.45 28.87
C TRP A 575 3.06 29.24 29.32
N HIS A 576 3.15 30.57 29.27
CA HIS A 576 1.96 31.41 29.38
C HIS A 576 1.12 31.31 28.09
N VAL A 577 -0.20 31.12 28.20
CA VAL A 577 -1.11 30.85 27.05
C VAL A 577 -1.09 31.94 25.96
N GLU A 578 -0.75 33.16 26.35
CA GLU A 578 -0.60 34.31 25.44
C GLU A 578 0.86 34.83 25.34
N GLY A 579 1.79 34.14 25.99
CA GLY A 579 3.21 34.50 26.06
C GLY A 579 4.13 33.39 25.53
N ASP A 580 5.37 33.35 26.01
CA ASP A 580 6.25 32.18 25.92
C ASP A 580 6.44 31.58 27.33
N GLY A 581 7.20 30.49 27.43
CA GLY A 581 7.80 30.02 28.69
C GLY A 581 9.14 30.69 29.01
N GLY A 582 9.45 31.84 28.39
CA GLY A 582 10.79 32.44 28.43
C GLY A 582 11.88 31.60 27.73
N VAL A 583 13.14 31.98 27.92
CA VAL A 583 14.32 31.32 27.31
C VAL A 583 14.55 29.90 27.86
N GLU A 584 14.07 29.64 29.08
CA GLU A 584 14.27 28.40 29.85
C GLU A 584 13.09 27.42 29.80
N GLY A 585 12.00 27.76 29.10
CA GLY A 585 10.84 26.88 28.94
C GLY A 585 11.11 25.65 28.06
N ILE A 586 10.16 24.70 28.08
CA ILE A 586 10.18 23.53 27.17
C ILE A 586 10.24 24.02 25.73
N LYS A 587 11.07 23.38 24.90
CA LYS A 587 11.16 23.60 23.46
C LYS A 587 10.68 22.32 22.77
N PRO A 588 9.41 22.22 22.38
CA PRO A 588 8.91 21.05 21.66
C PRO A 588 9.40 21.06 20.22
N ASP A 589 9.63 19.86 19.68
CA ASP A 589 9.85 19.65 18.24
C ASP A 589 8.51 19.72 17.48
N MET A 590 7.45 19.19 18.13
CA MET A 590 6.08 19.27 17.64
C MET A 590 5.12 19.94 18.62
N LEU A 591 4.29 20.86 18.11
CA LEU A 591 3.13 21.40 18.81
C LEU A 591 1.86 20.95 18.08
N VAL A 592 0.90 20.34 18.80
CA VAL A 592 -0.42 19.99 18.25
C VAL A 592 -1.48 20.88 18.92
N SER A 593 -1.79 22.00 18.29
CA SER A 593 -2.86 22.90 18.77
C SER A 593 -4.24 22.28 18.53
N LEU A 594 -5.10 22.29 19.54
CA LEU A 594 -6.46 21.75 19.46
C LEU A 594 -7.49 22.88 19.25
N THR A 595 -8.54 22.61 18.46
CA THR A 595 -9.65 23.54 18.13
C THR A 595 -9.19 24.72 17.26
N ALA A 596 -8.31 25.57 17.80
CA ALA A 596 -7.53 26.59 17.10
C ALA A 596 -6.24 26.89 17.91
N PRO A 597 -5.16 27.38 17.28
CA PRO A 597 -3.93 27.74 17.99
C PRO A 597 -4.16 28.80 19.07
N LYS A 598 -3.50 28.64 20.23
CA LYS A 598 -3.45 29.68 21.27
C LYS A 598 -2.36 30.70 20.97
N LEU A 599 -2.49 31.93 21.44
CA LEU A 599 -1.57 33.03 21.13
C LEU A 599 -0.08 32.70 21.37
N CYS A 600 0.25 31.88 22.37
CA CYS A 600 1.61 31.40 22.63
C CYS A 600 2.24 30.65 21.45
N ALA A 601 1.43 29.98 20.61
CA ALA A 601 1.90 29.23 19.45
C ALA A 601 2.53 30.14 18.37
N LYS A 602 2.29 31.47 18.40
CA LYS A 602 3.03 32.42 17.55
C LYS A 602 4.54 32.48 17.86
N LYS A 603 4.94 32.00 19.04
CA LYS A 603 6.34 31.93 19.49
C LYS A 603 6.91 30.50 19.38
N PHE A 604 6.15 29.55 18.85
CA PHE A 604 6.65 28.21 18.54
C PHE A 604 7.59 28.26 17.33
N PHE A 605 8.73 27.58 17.44
CA PHE A 605 9.79 27.54 16.43
C PHE A 605 10.28 26.13 16.10
N GLY A 606 9.64 25.09 16.66
CA GLY A 606 9.93 23.71 16.28
C GLY A 606 9.52 23.43 14.84
N PRO A 607 10.07 22.39 14.19
CA PRO A 607 9.84 22.11 12.78
C PRO A 607 8.39 21.68 12.46
N HIS A 608 7.58 21.33 13.46
CA HIS A 608 6.29 20.66 13.26
C HIS A 608 5.15 21.30 14.07
N HIS A 609 4.36 22.19 13.46
CA HIS A 609 3.11 22.69 14.05
C HIS A 609 1.92 22.02 13.36
N PHE A 610 0.99 21.47 14.14
CA PHE A 610 -0.25 20.86 13.67
C PHE A 610 -1.46 21.51 14.31
N LEU A 611 -2.55 21.55 13.56
CA LEU A 611 -3.89 21.84 14.04
C LEU A 611 -4.70 20.54 14.06
N GLY A 612 -5.20 20.19 15.24
CA GLY A 612 -6.10 19.06 15.48
C GLY A 612 -7.45 19.50 16.05
N GLY A 613 -8.31 18.53 16.32
CA GLY A 613 -9.68 18.81 16.79
C GLY A 613 -10.61 19.25 15.66
N ARG A 614 -10.71 18.43 14.61
CA ARG A 614 -11.61 18.62 13.45
C ARG A 614 -13.09 18.43 13.82
N PHE A 615 -13.60 19.27 14.72
CA PHE A 615 -14.99 19.27 15.18
C PHE A 615 -15.61 20.67 15.28
N VAL A 616 -14.84 21.75 15.02
CA VAL A 616 -15.30 23.14 15.11
C VAL A 616 -16.47 23.40 14.15
N PRO A 617 -17.69 23.72 14.64
CA PRO A 617 -18.83 24.00 13.78
C PRO A 617 -18.67 25.35 13.06
N PRO A 618 -19.23 25.53 11.85
CA PRO A 618 -19.17 26.80 11.13
C PRO A 618 -19.66 28.00 11.94
N SER A 619 -20.71 27.83 12.75
CA SER A 619 -21.24 28.89 13.63
C SER A 619 -20.24 29.38 14.69
N ILE A 620 -19.32 28.52 15.15
CA ILE A 620 -18.23 28.91 16.06
C ILE A 620 -17.13 29.62 15.29
N ALA A 621 -16.75 29.09 14.13
CA ALA A 621 -15.77 29.71 13.24
C ALA A 621 -16.20 31.13 12.83
N ASP A 622 -17.47 31.33 12.47
CA ASP A 622 -18.03 32.64 12.11
C ASP A 622 -18.08 33.59 13.32
N LYS A 623 -18.58 33.12 14.48
CA LYS A 623 -18.72 33.94 15.71
C LYS A 623 -17.38 34.49 16.18
N TYR A 624 -16.35 33.65 16.21
CA TYR A 624 -15.00 34.01 16.67
C TYR A 624 -14.05 34.40 15.53
N LYS A 625 -14.55 34.50 14.28
CA LYS A 625 -13.79 34.87 13.07
C LYS A 625 -12.52 34.00 12.89
N LEU A 626 -12.68 32.70 13.09
CA LEU A 626 -11.60 31.72 12.99
C LEU A 626 -11.30 31.40 11.53
N ARG A 627 -10.11 31.83 11.06
CA ARG A 627 -9.55 31.38 9.79
C ARG A 627 -8.77 30.10 10.04
N LEU A 628 -9.45 28.96 9.84
CA LEU A 628 -8.87 27.62 9.96
C LEU A 628 -8.62 27.05 8.55
N PRO A 629 -7.47 26.37 8.33
CA PRO A 629 -7.19 25.73 7.05
C PRO A 629 -8.12 24.53 6.79
N PRO A 630 -8.39 24.19 5.52
CA PRO A 630 -9.14 22.98 5.18
C PRO A 630 -8.32 21.74 5.53
N TYR A 631 -8.94 20.80 6.26
CA TYR A 631 -8.34 19.50 6.57
C TYR A 631 -8.37 18.59 5.33
N PRO A 632 -7.26 17.92 4.96
CA PRO A 632 -7.19 17.10 3.77
C PRO A 632 -7.98 15.80 3.93
N GLY A 633 -8.89 15.51 2.99
CA GLY A 633 -9.68 14.27 2.95
C GLY A 633 -10.38 13.97 4.27
N THR A 634 -10.09 12.80 4.85
CA THR A 634 -10.59 12.33 6.15
C THR A 634 -9.63 12.59 7.33
N SER A 635 -8.55 13.35 7.14
CA SER A 635 -7.57 13.59 8.21
C SER A 635 -8.18 14.33 9.40
N MET A 636 -7.76 13.96 10.61
CA MET A 636 -8.13 14.62 11.87
C MET A 636 -7.17 15.74 12.27
N CYS A 637 -6.02 15.84 11.59
CA CYS A 637 -5.02 16.89 11.76
C CYS A 637 -4.64 17.53 10.42
N VAL A 638 -4.10 18.74 10.47
CA VAL A 638 -3.51 19.42 9.32
C VAL A 638 -2.27 20.19 9.78
N ARG A 639 -1.17 20.06 9.03
CA ARG A 639 0.07 20.80 9.32
C ARG A 639 -0.15 22.29 9.08
N ILE A 640 0.31 23.10 10.02
CA ILE A 640 0.25 24.57 10.01
C ILE A 640 1.64 25.15 10.28
N GLY A 641 1.77 26.48 10.25
CA GLY A 641 3.06 27.15 10.39
C GLY A 641 3.94 27.06 9.15
N ARG A 642 5.21 27.46 9.28
CA ARG A 642 6.15 27.50 8.16
C ARG A 642 6.61 26.07 7.81
N PRO A 643 6.63 25.67 6.53
CA PRO A 643 7.23 24.39 6.14
C PRO A 643 8.70 24.39 6.58
N PRO A 644 9.23 23.28 7.13
CA PRO A 644 10.61 23.22 7.57
C PRO A 644 11.54 23.55 6.41
N GLN A 645 12.56 24.37 6.67
CA GLN A 645 13.60 24.66 5.69
C GLN A 645 14.45 23.40 5.53
N VAL A 646 14.10 22.59 4.54
CA VAL A 646 14.80 21.34 4.24
C VAL A 646 16.23 21.65 3.83
N ASP A 647 17.19 21.28 4.68
CA ASP A 647 18.58 21.19 4.27
C ASP A 647 18.70 20.02 3.29
N ILE A 648 18.84 20.38 2.01
CA ILE A 648 18.97 19.41 0.91
C ILE A 648 20.19 18.51 1.11
N SER A 649 21.24 18.97 1.81
CA SER A 649 22.41 18.15 2.14
C SER A 649 22.14 17.09 3.21
N ALA A 650 21.13 17.32 4.05
CA ALA A 650 20.69 16.40 5.11
C ALA A 650 19.66 15.36 4.65
N LEU A 651 19.08 15.49 3.45
CA LEU A 651 18.21 14.47 2.80
C LEU A 651 18.95 13.17 2.40
N ARG A 652 20.13 12.92 2.97
CA ARG A 652 20.98 11.79 2.62
C ARG A 652 20.47 10.51 3.29
N GLU A 653 19.94 9.59 2.48
CA GLU A 653 19.70 8.22 2.90
C GLU A 653 20.97 7.36 2.79
N ASN A 654 21.08 6.34 3.65
CA ASN A 654 22.16 5.36 3.62
C ASN A 654 21.64 4.04 3.03
N TYR A 655 21.93 3.79 1.76
CA TYR A 655 21.49 2.58 1.05
C TYR A 655 22.02 1.30 1.72
N ILE A 656 21.10 0.41 2.10
CA ILE A 656 21.41 -0.93 2.60
C ILE A 656 21.03 -1.93 1.52
N SER A 657 22.03 -2.49 0.85
CA SER A 657 21.83 -3.46 -0.24
C SER A 657 22.83 -4.62 -0.10
N PRO A 658 22.58 -5.78 -0.72
CA PRO A 658 23.60 -6.79 -0.95
C PRO A 658 24.77 -6.24 -1.78
N GLU A 659 25.96 -6.85 -1.64
CA GLU A 659 27.08 -6.64 -2.56
C GLU A 659 26.70 -7.13 -3.97
N PHE A 660 27.28 -6.51 -5.00
CA PHE A 660 27.03 -6.87 -6.40
C PHE A 660 28.36 -7.09 -7.12
N LEU A 661 28.74 -8.37 -7.26
CA LEU A 661 30.06 -8.81 -7.71
C LEU A 661 30.04 -9.46 -9.11
N GLU A 662 31.18 -9.39 -9.79
CA GLU A 662 31.41 -9.90 -11.15
C GLU A 662 31.12 -11.39 -11.30
N GLU A 663 31.32 -12.20 -10.26
CA GLU A 663 31.05 -13.64 -10.30
C GLU A 663 29.58 -14.01 -10.04
N GLN A 664 28.73 -13.04 -9.68
CA GLN A 664 27.34 -13.24 -9.26
C GLN A 664 26.30 -12.83 -10.33
N VAL A 665 26.78 -12.25 -11.44
CA VAL A 665 25.96 -11.72 -12.52
C VAL A 665 25.83 -12.67 -13.70
N GLU A 666 24.73 -12.55 -14.44
CA GLU A 666 24.55 -13.29 -15.68
C GLU A 666 25.54 -12.79 -16.75
N ALA A 667 26.11 -13.71 -17.53
CA ALA A 667 27.05 -13.37 -18.60
C ALA A 667 26.41 -12.56 -19.74
N ASP A 668 25.08 -12.67 -19.91
CA ASP A 668 24.31 -11.92 -20.89
C ASP A 668 23.50 -10.80 -20.18
N PRO A 669 23.68 -9.52 -20.57
CA PRO A 669 23.06 -8.39 -19.89
C PRO A 669 21.55 -8.32 -20.06
N PHE A 670 20.95 -8.97 -21.07
CA PHE A 670 19.49 -9.04 -21.17
C PHE A 670 18.90 -9.98 -20.12
N ASP A 671 19.64 -11.03 -19.75
CA ASP A 671 19.21 -11.97 -18.72
C ASP A 671 19.49 -11.40 -17.32
N GLN A 672 20.60 -10.65 -17.14
CA GLN A 672 20.83 -9.83 -15.95
C GLN A 672 19.77 -8.72 -15.79
N PHE A 673 19.36 -8.06 -16.88
CA PHE A 673 18.24 -7.10 -16.86
C PHE A 673 16.94 -7.79 -16.46
N ARG A 674 16.61 -8.94 -17.05
CA ARG A 674 15.38 -9.68 -16.71
C ARG A 674 15.37 -10.07 -15.23
N LYS A 675 16.48 -10.59 -14.71
CA LYS A 675 16.66 -10.93 -13.28
C LYS A 675 16.33 -9.75 -12.37
N TRP A 676 16.94 -8.57 -12.62
CA TRP A 676 16.64 -7.37 -11.83
C TRP A 676 15.23 -6.82 -12.06
N PHE A 677 14.70 -6.87 -13.28
CA PHE A 677 13.34 -6.42 -13.57
C PHE A 677 12.29 -7.28 -12.85
N ASP A 678 12.46 -8.60 -12.85
CA ASP A 678 11.61 -9.55 -12.14
C ASP A 678 11.67 -9.34 -10.61
N ASP A 679 12.86 -9.06 -10.05
CA ASP A 679 13.00 -8.70 -8.63
C ASP A 679 12.22 -7.42 -8.27
N VAL A 680 12.27 -6.39 -9.13
CA VAL A 680 11.57 -5.10 -8.92
C VAL A 680 10.06 -5.26 -9.02
N VAL A 681 9.58 -6.10 -9.96
CA VAL A 681 8.16 -6.48 -10.06
C VAL A 681 7.72 -7.25 -8.82
N ALA A 682 8.53 -8.19 -8.32
CA ALA A 682 8.26 -8.94 -7.10
C ALA A 682 8.24 -8.06 -5.84
N ALA A 683 9.05 -7.00 -5.81
CA ALA A 683 9.05 -5.98 -4.74
C ALA A 683 7.80 -5.07 -4.77
N GLY A 684 6.94 -5.17 -5.78
CA GLY A 684 5.68 -4.41 -5.85
C GLY A 684 5.85 -2.94 -6.22
N LEU A 685 6.95 -2.55 -6.88
CA LEU A 685 7.13 -1.18 -7.35
C LEU A 685 5.99 -0.79 -8.32
N ARG A 686 5.47 0.43 -8.18
CA ARG A 686 4.24 0.87 -8.87
C ARG A 686 4.34 0.86 -10.41
N GLU A 687 5.49 1.24 -10.96
CA GLU A 687 5.68 1.39 -12.42
C GLU A 687 7.10 0.95 -12.82
N PRO A 688 7.45 -0.35 -12.70
CA PRO A 688 8.82 -0.84 -12.84
C PRO A 688 9.36 -0.71 -14.27
N ASN A 689 8.45 -0.61 -15.24
CA ASN A 689 8.74 -0.39 -16.65
C ASN A 689 8.84 1.10 -17.05
N ALA A 690 8.77 2.04 -16.10
CA ALA A 690 9.10 3.44 -16.35
C ALA A 690 10.61 3.61 -16.61
N MET A 691 10.95 4.33 -17.68
CA MET A 691 12.34 4.65 -18.02
C MET A 691 12.47 6.08 -18.53
N ALA A 692 13.56 6.76 -18.18
CA ALA A 692 13.90 8.03 -18.79
C ALA A 692 14.56 7.78 -20.15
N LEU A 693 13.89 8.21 -21.23
CA LEU A 693 14.44 8.22 -22.59
C LEU A 693 15.18 9.53 -22.81
N SER A 694 16.51 9.45 -22.95
CA SER A 694 17.40 10.57 -23.25
C SER A 694 17.89 10.52 -24.70
N THR A 695 17.79 11.64 -25.39
CA THR A 695 18.06 11.80 -26.84
C THR A 695 18.76 13.14 -27.08
N ALA A 696 19.51 13.26 -28.18
CA ALA A 696 20.22 14.48 -28.53
C ALA A 696 19.92 14.92 -29.97
N ALA A 697 19.53 16.18 -30.16
CA ALA A 697 19.36 16.79 -31.47
C ALA A 697 20.70 16.92 -32.22
N LYS A 698 20.65 17.17 -33.54
CA LYS A 698 21.87 17.34 -34.39
C LYS A 698 22.85 18.41 -33.90
N ASN A 699 22.37 19.39 -33.12
CA ASN A 699 23.19 20.46 -32.52
C ASN A 699 23.74 20.13 -31.12
N GLY A 700 23.66 18.87 -30.68
CA GLY A 700 24.13 18.42 -29.36
C GLY A 700 23.22 18.77 -28.19
N LYS A 701 22.07 19.42 -28.39
CA LYS A 701 21.11 19.68 -27.32
C LYS A 701 20.41 18.39 -26.90
N ILE A 702 20.64 17.99 -25.65
CA ILE A 702 20.05 16.81 -25.03
C ILE A 702 18.64 17.12 -24.51
N SER A 703 17.75 16.14 -24.52
CA SER A 703 16.47 16.17 -23.82
C SER A 703 16.16 14.82 -23.19
N SER A 704 15.46 14.81 -22.05
CA SER A 704 15.04 13.58 -21.34
C SER A 704 13.54 13.66 -21.03
N ARG A 705 12.85 12.51 -21.04
CA ARG A 705 11.46 12.39 -20.55
C ARG A 705 11.19 10.95 -20.12
N MET A 706 10.23 10.75 -19.21
CA MET A 706 9.74 9.41 -18.92
C MET A 706 8.94 8.84 -20.09
N VAL A 707 9.17 7.56 -20.38
CA VAL A 707 8.37 6.71 -21.27
C VAL A 707 8.24 5.34 -20.61
N LEU A 708 7.33 4.51 -21.12
CA LEU A 708 7.15 3.14 -20.65
C LEU A 708 7.82 2.16 -21.60
N LEU A 709 8.65 1.26 -21.07
CA LEU A 709 9.06 0.04 -21.74
C LEU A 709 7.82 -0.83 -21.99
N LYS A 710 7.73 -1.40 -23.20
CA LYS A 710 6.61 -2.25 -23.65
C LYS A 710 7.01 -3.66 -24.08
N GLY A 711 8.30 -3.87 -24.33
CA GLY A 711 8.88 -5.19 -24.52
C GLY A 711 10.40 -5.08 -24.53
N PHE A 712 11.08 -6.17 -24.20
CA PHE A 712 12.51 -6.32 -24.46
C PHE A 712 12.81 -7.78 -24.81
N ASP A 713 13.69 -7.98 -25.77
CA ASP A 713 14.19 -9.28 -26.20
C ASP A 713 15.66 -9.12 -26.63
N LYS A 714 16.31 -10.19 -27.11
CA LYS A 714 17.73 -10.16 -27.51
C LYS A 714 18.05 -9.17 -28.65
N ASN A 715 17.04 -8.66 -29.36
CA ASN A 715 17.18 -7.63 -30.39
C ASN A 715 17.03 -6.19 -29.84
N GLY A 716 16.62 -6.01 -28.57
CA GLY A 716 16.60 -4.69 -27.93
C GLY A 716 15.35 -4.35 -27.10
N PHE A 717 15.24 -3.06 -26.76
CA PHE A 717 14.22 -2.49 -25.86
C PHE A 717 13.21 -1.65 -26.65
N VAL A 718 11.91 -1.91 -26.46
CA VAL A 718 10.83 -1.33 -27.28
C VAL A 718 9.93 -0.39 -26.48
N TRP A 719 9.68 0.80 -27.03
CA TRP A 719 8.67 1.75 -26.55
C TRP A 719 7.89 2.36 -27.71
N TYR A 720 6.70 2.91 -27.44
CA TYR A 720 5.80 3.44 -28.46
C TYR A 720 5.50 4.92 -28.22
N THR A 721 5.44 5.71 -29.30
CA THR A 721 5.30 7.17 -29.24
C THR A 721 4.72 7.74 -30.54
N ASN A 722 4.43 9.04 -30.52
CA ASN A 722 4.17 9.81 -31.73
C ASN A 722 5.50 10.15 -32.46
N TYR A 723 5.57 9.86 -33.75
CA TYR A 723 6.70 10.10 -34.67
C TYR A 723 6.94 11.57 -35.03
N GLU A 724 6.03 12.47 -34.68
CA GLU A 724 6.14 13.95 -34.77
C GLU A 724 6.51 14.57 -33.41
N SER A 725 6.70 13.76 -32.36
CA SER A 725 7.15 14.28 -31.07
C SER A 725 8.59 14.78 -31.15
N ARG A 726 8.97 15.71 -30.26
CA ARG A 726 10.36 16.21 -30.17
C ARG A 726 11.39 15.07 -30.12
N LYS A 727 11.07 13.98 -29.42
CA LYS A 727 11.94 12.81 -29.29
C LYS A 727 12.12 12.06 -30.60
N ALA A 728 11.06 11.91 -31.38
CA ALA A 728 11.11 11.26 -32.69
C ALA A 728 11.89 12.10 -33.72
N HIS A 729 11.77 13.43 -33.67
CA HIS A 729 12.62 14.33 -34.46
C HIS A 729 14.10 14.19 -34.08
N GLU A 730 14.45 14.27 -32.79
CA GLU A 730 15.82 14.06 -32.30
C GLU A 730 16.38 12.69 -32.76
N LEU A 731 15.59 11.61 -32.65
CA LEU A 731 15.96 10.27 -33.13
C LEU A 731 16.10 10.15 -34.66
N SER A 732 15.35 10.95 -35.43
CA SER A 732 15.46 10.95 -36.90
C SER A 732 16.71 11.67 -37.41
N GLU A 733 17.25 12.61 -36.63
CA GLU A 733 18.51 13.30 -36.93
C GLU A 733 19.72 12.55 -36.37
N ASN A 734 19.56 11.86 -35.24
CA ASN A 734 20.59 11.14 -34.52
C ASN A 734 19.98 9.85 -33.92
N PRO A 735 20.17 8.69 -34.57
CA PRO A 735 19.50 7.43 -34.18
C PRO A 735 20.20 6.75 -33.00
N HIS A 736 20.47 7.48 -31.92
CA HIS A 736 21.06 6.97 -30.67
C HIS A 736 20.27 7.49 -29.47
N ALA A 737 20.15 6.66 -28.43
CA ALA A 737 19.54 7.06 -27.17
C ALA A 737 20.20 6.40 -25.95
N SER A 738 19.89 6.94 -24.78
CA SER A 738 20.15 6.33 -23.48
C SER A 738 18.83 6.11 -22.76
N LEU A 739 18.62 4.89 -22.28
CA LEU A 739 17.50 4.50 -21.42
C LEU A 739 18.02 4.38 -20.00
N LEU A 740 17.33 5.01 -19.05
CA LEU A 740 17.66 4.94 -17.62
C LEU A 740 16.46 4.41 -16.84
N PHE A 741 16.66 3.29 -16.16
CA PHE A 741 15.76 2.75 -15.15
C PHE A 741 16.30 3.10 -13.77
N TYR A 742 15.44 3.58 -12.88
CA TYR A 742 15.77 3.85 -11.48
C TYR A 742 14.70 3.20 -10.60
N TRP A 743 15.14 2.32 -9.72
CA TRP A 743 14.31 1.49 -8.84
C TRP A 743 14.75 1.74 -7.40
N ASP A 744 14.23 2.84 -6.86
CA ASP A 744 14.50 3.39 -5.53
C ASP A 744 14.34 2.34 -4.42
N SER A 745 13.23 1.59 -4.42
CA SER A 745 12.90 0.57 -3.43
C SER A 745 13.92 -0.56 -3.28
N LEU A 746 14.81 -0.74 -4.26
CA LEU A 746 15.90 -1.74 -4.24
C LEU A 746 17.29 -1.09 -4.37
N ASN A 747 17.38 0.24 -4.32
CA ASN A 747 18.60 1.02 -4.54
C ASN A 747 19.31 0.65 -5.87
N ARG A 748 18.55 0.36 -6.93
CA ARG A 748 19.08 -0.12 -8.22
C ARG A 748 18.90 0.90 -9.33
N GLN A 749 19.86 0.93 -10.24
CA GLN A 749 19.79 1.72 -11.46
C GLN A 749 20.34 0.89 -12.63
N VAL A 750 19.68 0.95 -13.80
CA VAL A 750 20.20 0.35 -15.04
C VAL A 750 20.23 1.40 -16.14
N ARG A 751 21.38 1.52 -16.81
CA ARG A 751 21.54 2.29 -18.06
C ARG A 751 21.63 1.33 -19.23
N VAL A 752 21.00 1.68 -20.35
CA VAL A 752 21.12 0.97 -21.63
C VAL A 752 21.34 2.01 -22.73
N GLU A 753 22.41 1.89 -23.49
CA GLU A 753 22.78 2.83 -24.56
C GLU A 753 23.00 2.10 -25.87
N GLY A 754 22.68 2.76 -26.99
CA GLY A 754 22.93 2.23 -28.33
C GLY A 754 22.05 2.86 -29.42
N SER A 755 22.13 2.27 -30.60
CA SER A 755 21.40 2.68 -31.80
C SER A 755 19.89 2.40 -31.73
N VAL A 756 19.09 3.23 -32.42
CA VAL A 756 17.62 3.21 -32.37
C VAL A 756 17.03 3.14 -33.76
N GLN A 757 16.11 2.19 -33.97
CA GLN A 757 15.34 2.03 -35.21
C GLN A 757 13.84 2.02 -34.93
N LYS A 758 13.02 2.28 -35.95
CA LYS A 758 11.57 2.03 -35.86
C LYS A 758 11.31 0.52 -35.85
N VAL A 759 10.26 0.10 -35.15
CA VAL A 759 9.71 -1.26 -35.33
C VAL A 759 8.90 -1.31 -36.63
N SER A 760 8.48 -2.50 -37.06
CA SER A 760 7.67 -2.62 -38.28
C SER A 760 6.28 -1.97 -38.09
N ASP A 761 5.61 -1.65 -39.20
CA ASP A 761 4.25 -1.10 -39.12
C ASP A 761 3.27 -2.15 -38.57
N GLU A 762 3.49 -3.45 -38.85
CA GLU A 762 2.72 -4.57 -38.32
C GLU A 762 2.91 -4.73 -36.80
N GLU A 763 4.14 -4.64 -36.28
CA GLU A 763 4.42 -4.63 -34.82
C GLU A 763 3.73 -3.40 -34.17
N SER A 764 3.77 -2.25 -34.86
CA SER A 764 3.08 -1.04 -34.43
C SER A 764 1.55 -1.15 -34.44
N ASP A 765 0.96 -1.83 -35.43
CA ASP A 765 -0.48 -2.06 -35.53
C ASP A 765 -0.96 -3.07 -34.48
N GLN A 766 -0.26 -4.19 -34.31
CA GLN A 766 -0.59 -5.19 -33.29
C GLN A 766 -0.58 -4.57 -31.89
N TYR A 767 0.45 -3.78 -31.56
CA TYR A 767 0.50 -3.09 -30.27
C TYR A 767 -0.48 -1.88 -30.19
N PHE A 768 -0.82 -1.20 -31.29
CA PHE A 768 -1.84 -0.15 -31.24
C PHE A 768 -3.20 -0.71 -30.84
N HIS A 769 -3.65 -1.79 -31.51
CA HIS A 769 -4.98 -2.35 -31.33
C HIS A 769 -5.15 -3.15 -30.02
N SER A 770 -4.06 -3.59 -29.37
CA SER A 770 -4.11 -4.20 -28.03
C SER A 770 -4.34 -3.18 -26.89
N ARG A 771 -4.16 -1.89 -27.14
CA ARG A 771 -4.38 -0.83 -26.13
C ARG A 771 -5.88 -0.59 -25.89
N PRO A 772 -6.30 -0.14 -24.69
CA PRO A 772 -7.69 0.26 -24.44
C PRO A 772 -8.19 1.34 -25.42
N ARG A 773 -9.48 1.31 -25.81
CA ARG A 773 -10.05 2.23 -26.82
C ARG A 773 -9.77 3.71 -26.54
N GLY A 774 -9.95 4.19 -25.30
CA GLY A 774 -9.61 5.57 -24.93
C GLY A 774 -8.12 5.92 -25.11
N SER A 775 -7.23 4.92 -24.99
CA SER A 775 -5.80 5.06 -25.30
C SER A 775 -5.53 5.14 -26.81
N GLN A 776 -6.29 4.40 -27.63
CA GLN A 776 -6.26 4.48 -29.09
C GLN A 776 -6.73 5.88 -29.55
N ILE A 777 -7.87 6.36 -29.04
CA ILE A 777 -8.39 7.73 -29.28
C ILE A 777 -7.37 8.78 -28.84
N GLY A 778 -6.85 8.68 -27.62
CA GLY A 778 -5.85 9.63 -27.10
C GLY A 778 -4.58 9.73 -27.95
N ALA A 779 -4.21 8.67 -28.68
CA ALA A 779 -3.08 8.69 -29.61
C ALA A 779 -3.42 9.39 -30.95
N ILE A 780 -4.69 9.44 -31.37
CA ILE A 780 -5.16 10.25 -32.50
C ILE A 780 -5.21 11.73 -32.12
N VAL A 781 -5.79 12.05 -30.95
CA VAL A 781 -5.92 13.43 -30.43
C VAL A 781 -4.55 14.05 -30.15
N SER A 782 -3.62 13.29 -29.58
CA SER A 782 -2.35 13.83 -29.10
C SER A 782 -1.33 14.02 -30.23
N LYS A 783 -1.33 15.22 -30.82
CA LYS A 783 -0.19 15.81 -31.55
C LYS A 783 0.93 16.15 -30.58
N GLN A 784 1.56 15.11 -30.03
CA GLN A 784 2.49 15.19 -28.90
C GLN A 784 3.64 16.18 -29.17
N SER A 785 3.97 17.00 -28.16
CA SER A 785 4.98 18.08 -28.24
C SER A 785 4.60 19.32 -29.06
N THR A 786 3.40 19.41 -29.64
CA THR A 786 2.88 20.66 -30.22
C THR A 786 2.22 21.57 -29.17
N VAL A 787 2.18 22.88 -29.43
CA VAL A 787 1.46 23.85 -28.60
C VAL A 787 -0.03 23.81 -28.94
N VAL A 788 -0.90 23.77 -27.93
CA VAL A 788 -2.36 23.81 -28.08
C VAL A 788 -2.96 25.02 -27.35
N PRO A 789 -4.06 25.63 -27.84
CA PRO A 789 -4.66 26.82 -27.21
C PRO A 789 -5.16 26.61 -25.78
N GLY A 790 -5.51 25.37 -25.41
CA GLY A 790 -5.97 25.03 -24.07
C GLY A 790 -6.45 23.58 -23.97
N ARG A 791 -6.74 23.15 -22.75
CA ARG A 791 -7.17 21.77 -22.45
C ARG A 791 -8.50 21.39 -23.11
N HIS A 792 -9.40 22.35 -23.32
CA HIS A 792 -10.71 22.14 -23.96
C HIS A 792 -10.58 21.53 -25.36
N VAL A 793 -9.68 22.05 -26.22
CA VAL A 793 -9.47 21.56 -27.59
C VAL A 793 -9.17 20.05 -27.64
N LEU A 794 -8.42 19.53 -26.64
CA LEU A 794 -8.12 18.10 -26.55
C LEU A 794 -9.33 17.28 -26.07
N TYR A 795 -10.17 17.84 -25.19
CA TYR A 795 -11.40 17.19 -24.75
C TYR A 795 -12.46 17.15 -25.85
N ASP A 796 -12.63 18.24 -26.59
CA ASP A 796 -13.61 18.34 -27.67
C ASP A 796 -13.27 17.32 -28.77
N GLN A 797 -12.01 17.28 -29.22
CA GLN A 797 -11.51 16.28 -30.18
C GLN A 797 -11.59 14.84 -29.66
N TYR A 798 -11.35 14.62 -28.37
CA TYR A 798 -11.50 13.29 -27.76
C TYR A 798 -12.97 12.85 -27.80
N LYS A 799 -13.90 13.73 -27.43
CA LYS A 799 -15.33 13.46 -27.41
C LYS A 799 -15.91 13.23 -28.81
N GLU A 800 -15.51 14.04 -29.79
CA GLU A 800 -15.86 13.83 -31.21
C GLU A 800 -15.44 12.44 -31.71
N LEU A 801 -14.24 11.99 -31.36
CA LEU A 801 -13.74 10.66 -31.74
C LEU A 801 -14.40 9.53 -30.94
N GLU A 802 -14.69 9.74 -29.65
CA GLU A 802 -15.39 8.77 -28.82
C GLU A 802 -16.84 8.56 -29.30
N GLU A 803 -17.54 9.63 -29.68
CA GLU A 803 -18.85 9.56 -30.33
C GLU A 803 -18.76 8.89 -31.71
N LYS A 804 -17.79 9.26 -32.55
CA LYS A 804 -17.57 8.66 -33.88
C LYS A 804 -17.30 7.16 -33.83
N PHE A 805 -16.59 6.69 -32.81
CA PHE A 805 -16.22 5.28 -32.63
C PHE A 805 -17.06 4.57 -31.53
N SER A 806 -18.24 5.11 -31.21
CA SER A 806 -19.15 4.57 -30.19
C SER A 806 -19.88 3.28 -30.63
N ASP A 807 -19.97 3.03 -31.93
CA ASP A 807 -20.53 1.83 -32.56
C ASP A 807 -19.65 0.57 -32.40
N GLY A 808 -18.48 0.70 -31.79
CA GLY A 808 -17.50 -0.39 -31.61
C GLY A 808 -16.58 -0.60 -32.81
N SER A 809 -16.68 0.20 -33.87
CA SER A 809 -15.84 0.09 -35.07
C SER A 809 -14.33 0.18 -34.76
N LEU A 810 -13.51 -0.36 -35.66
CA LEU A 810 -12.06 -0.39 -35.50
C LEU A 810 -11.48 1.02 -35.59
N ILE A 811 -10.74 1.44 -34.57
CA ILE A 811 -10.03 2.72 -34.54
C ILE A 811 -8.70 2.51 -35.27
N PRO A 812 -8.42 3.22 -36.39
CA PRO A 812 -7.19 3.02 -37.14
C PRO A 812 -5.97 3.62 -36.42
N LYS A 813 -4.82 2.95 -36.51
CA LYS A 813 -3.52 3.49 -36.06
C LYS A 813 -3.18 4.79 -36.81
N PRO A 814 -2.82 5.88 -36.12
CA PRO A 814 -2.29 7.08 -36.77
C PRO A 814 -0.98 6.80 -37.53
N LYS A 815 -0.81 7.37 -38.72
CA LYS A 815 0.46 7.27 -39.49
C LYS A 815 1.66 7.86 -38.73
N ASN A 816 1.43 8.86 -37.90
CA ASN A 816 2.40 9.48 -37.02
C ASN A 816 2.58 8.73 -35.68
N TRP A 817 2.17 7.46 -35.56
CA TRP A 817 2.32 6.69 -34.32
C TRP A 817 2.88 5.28 -34.56
N GLY A 818 3.80 4.86 -33.69
CA GLY A 818 4.39 3.52 -33.72
C GLY A 818 5.52 3.34 -32.72
N GLY A 819 6.24 2.22 -32.87
CA GLY A 819 7.29 1.81 -31.95
C GLY A 819 8.71 2.20 -32.39
N TYR A 820 9.58 2.40 -31.41
CA TYR A 820 11.02 2.41 -31.58
C TYR A 820 11.64 1.27 -30.76
N ARG A 821 12.73 0.72 -31.28
CA ARG A 821 13.57 -0.30 -30.65
C ARG A 821 14.99 0.23 -30.51
N LEU A 822 15.52 0.29 -29.30
CA LEU A 822 16.95 0.52 -29.05
C LEU A 822 17.67 -0.83 -29.05
N LYS A 823 18.68 -0.97 -29.90
CA LYS A 823 19.63 -2.09 -29.91
C LYS A 823 20.80 -1.73 -28.97
N PRO A 824 21.00 -2.46 -27.86
CA PRO A 824 22.04 -2.13 -26.90
C PRO A 824 23.46 -2.34 -27.46
N GLU A 825 24.31 -1.35 -27.19
CA GLU A 825 25.76 -1.36 -27.37
C GLU A 825 26.49 -1.22 -26.03
N MET A 826 25.78 -0.83 -24.96
CA MET A 826 26.29 -0.80 -23.58
C MET A 826 25.15 -1.00 -22.58
N PHE A 827 25.43 -1.74 -21.50
CA PHE A 827 24.61 -1.72 -20.28
C PHE A 827 25.47 -1.33 -19.08
N GLU A 828 24.91 -0.58 -18.13
CA GLU A 828 25.51 -0.38 -16.81
C GLU A 828 24.50 -0.76 -15.73
N PHE A 829 24.89 -1.67 -14.85
CA PHE A 829 24.15 -2.06 -13.65
C PHE A 829 24.80 -1.41 -12.43
N TRP A 830 24.02 -0.64 -11.69
CA TRP A 830 24.45 0.11 -10.50
C TRP A 830 23.62 -0.31 -9.28
N GLN A 831 24.29 -0.58 -8.16
CA GLN A 831 23.67 -0.97 -6.88
C GLN A 831 24.17 -0.05 -5.76
N GLY A 832 23.22 0.59 -5.05
CA GLY A 832 23.50 1.53 -3.97
C GLY A 832 24.11 0.85 -2.73
N GLN A 833 25.09 1.49 -2.10
CA GLN A 833 25.86 0.97 -0.96
C GLN A 833 26.04 2.03 0.13
N LYS A 834 26.15 1.60 1.39
CA LYS A 834 26.20 2.48 2.58
C LYS A 834 27.31 3.54 2.53
N SER A 835 28.47 3.17 2.00
CA SER A 835 29.72 3.96 2.02
C SER A 835 29.88 4.93 0.85
N ARG A 836 28.90 5.00 -0.07
CA ARG A 836 29.04 5.58 -1.43
C ARG A 836 30.00 4.84 -2.37
N LEU A 837 30.64 3.76 -1.92
CA LEU A 837 31.36 2.85 -2.81
C LEU A 837 30.34 1.93 -3.50
N HIS A 838 29.59 2.51 -4.44
CA HIS A 838 28.55 1.83 -5.19
C HIS A 838 29.13 0.75 -6.11
N ASP A 839 28.44 -0.38 -6.22
CA ASP A 839 28.83 -1.41 -7.18
C ASP A 839 28.33 -1.01 -8.58
N ARG A 840 29.24 -1.03 -9.55
CA ARG A 840 28.97 -0.61 -10.93
C ARG A 840 29.61 -1.59 -11.91
N LEU A 841 28.79 -2.36 -12.62
CA LEU A 841 29.24 -3.31 -13.63
C LEU A 841 28.76 -2.87 -15.02
N ARG A 842 29.70 -2.64 -15.92
CA ARG A 842 29.46 -2.31 -17.33
C ARG A 842 29.56 -3.57 -18.19
N TYR A 843 28.63 -3.72 -19.11
CA TYR A 843 28.67 -4.69 -20.20
C TYR A 843 28.89 -3.94 -21.52
N SER A 844 29.85 -4.42 -22.30
CA SER A 844 30.12 -3.92 -23.66
C SER A 844 30.37 -5.10 -24.61
N PRO A 845 29.96 -5.03 -25.88
CA PRO A 845 30.24 -6.09 -26.83
C PRO A 845 31.74 -6.19 -27.13
N GLU A 846 32.25 -7.41 -27.20
CA GLU A 846 33.61 -7.75 -27.60
C GLU A 846 33.55 -8.90 -28.61
N GLU A 847 34.46 -8.94 -29.57
CA GLU A 847 34.50 -10.01 -30.57
C GLU A 847 35.64 -10.99 -30.25
N ILE A 848 35.28 -12.23 -29.92
CA ILE A 848 36.23 -13.29 -29.60
C ILE A 848 35.99 -14.46 -30.54
N ASN A 849 37.02 -14.86 -31.30
CA ASN A 849 36.97 -15.96 -32.28
C ASN A 849 35.81 -15.85 -33.31
N GLY A 850 35.43 -14.64 -33.70
CA GLY A 850 34.30 -14.39 -34.61
C GLY A 850 32.91 -14.55 -33.97
N GLN A 851 32.84 -14.66 -32.64
CA GLN A 851 31.59 -14.61 -31.88
C GLN A 851 31.55 -13.30 -31.07
N GLN A 852 30.42 -12.61 -31.14
CA GLN A 852 30.15 -11.44 -30.31
C GLN A 852 29.75 -11.90 -28.90
N VAL A 853 30.56 -11.55 -27.92
CA VAL A 853 30.34 -11.83 -26.49
C VAL A 853 30.18 -10.53 -25.72
N TRP A 854 29.72 -10.59 -24.48
CA TRP A 854 29.66 -9.43 -23.60
C TRP A 854 30.82 -9.45 -22.61
N LYS A 855 31.65 -8.41 -22.65
CA LYS A 855 32.71 -8.17 -21.69
C LYS A 855 32.13 -7.45 -20.47
N ILE A 856 32.41 -7.96 -19.27
CA ILE A 856 31.99 -7.37 -17.99
C ILE A 856 33.18 -6.63 -17.37
N GLU A 857 32.99 -5.39 -16.96
CA GLU A 857 34.02 -4.55 -16.34
C GLU A 857 33.45 -3.74 -15.17
N ARG A 858 34.16 -3.71 -14.03
CA ARG A 858 33.80 -2.84 -12.91
C ARG A 858 34.23 -1.40 -13.15
N LEU A 859 33.32 -0.47 -12.87
CA LEU A 859 33.58 0.98 -12.90
C LEU A 859 33.78 1.50 -11.47
N ALA A 860 34.56 2.58 -11.35
CA ALA A 860 34.62 3.34 -10.09
C ALA A 860 33.28 4.05 -9.83
N PRO A 861 32.80 4.12 -8.58
CA PRO A 861 31.59 4.84 -8.20
C PRO A 861 31.70 6.36 -8.34
#